data_AF-A0A7S4RQM9-F1
#
_entry.id   AF-A0A7S4RQM9-F1
#
_cell.length_a   1.000
_cell.length_b   1.000
_cell.length_c   1.000
_cell.angle_alpha   90.00
_cell.angle_beta   90.00
_cell.angle_gamma   90.00
#
_symmetry.space_group_name_H-M   'P 1'
#
loop_
_entity.id
_entity.type
_entity.pdbx_description
1 polymer ?
#
loop_
_entity_poly.entity_id
_entity_poly.type
_entity_poly.pdbx_seq_one_letter_code
_entity_poly.pdbx_strand_id
1 'polypeptide(L)'
;RRAPGMRGQPSFPSAAPPPRGPALRRLLRPLLAACWASGAAGAGPAAPGQRFRCATATCALADAWVPLNFSNSSQACRSAQDAVLLSLAAEAPQRCRSKGGWGDCRRQYCAAFERALRTLTPLGGPGFLGGEECRPLLAFNRTLCERHYRDADAFCSCLCPAMPLFAPDDNCEQEIVDFLVLGRRGGVLARNHSVRPYCAPFLCDWLEKIGDPSPPYPIEGVPASCSAFGLPFRPGQCLQLVTREPYDPCPWDVPNSRDNVLRCSDQTEHLIDDRHADSWAACGDHDYRWQCPNNYPVMCAGRHCIGSSDHCCQTHESACREGRARECSAALSTDLPEWQGFLTPAVAAARTTTTTTDPMQSYLPRTTPPASETGFAKWVGPLMPYIVAAASAMGIIGSVCICLCLGLQHNKYVRKSLFGAPRLLNLFLADPVHVFRPKQVAPEVDELPPLKVRPWQEVEAERLNRAATRGLRAAVRAAENRGLNHVATTADPPALAEAAELRRAIEEVQTRGLQESEGNAGLISRGERWLRTLGAERDLFAAMEAAGPLVHVVGRRVTAPPTPGAPWQATRAGRAAEGEVQRAAWHRVEALAEALRAARGAGASDMQAQRAAELLAQLVARTPELPADRCVLDPEGDGLKLLPMGTQRAVWLQTGEPYTFRPEGNGAASLGDPLPPREQLGEVSVDDARPVCAEWAKRRTCRAGRRCPWRHVAPQAGDSIREYVMCEDF
;
A
#
# COMPACT_ATOMS: atom_id res chain seq x y z
N ARG A 1 8.24 -44.68 48.38
CA ARG A 1 7.37 -44.18 49.48
C ARG A 1 8.07 -42.99 50.14
N ARG A 2 7.42 -41.81 50.11
CA ARG A 2 7.60 -40.59 50.93
C ARG A 2 9.01 -39.99 51.16
N ALA A 3 9.17 -38.74 50.73
CA ALA A 3 10.02 -37.74 51.39
C ALA A 3 9.32 -36.36 51.36
N PRO A 4 9.17 -35.67 52.51
CA PRO A 4 8.95 -34.22 52.61
C PRO A 4 10.30 -33.54 52.95
N GLY A 5 10.54 -32.23 52.90
CA GLY A 5 9.75 -31.03 52.65
C GLY A 5 10.62 -29.79 52.90
N MET A 6 10.32 -28.72 52.17
CA MET A 6 10.66 -27.28 52.24
C MET A 6 11.51 -26.69 53.40
N ARG A 7 12.44 -25.77 53.07
CA ARG A 7 12.30 -24.27 53.15
C ARG A 7 13.66 -23.56 52.97
N GLY A 8 13.68 -22.44 52.24
CA GLY A 8 14.80 -21.49 52.22
C GLY A 8 14.52 -20.27 51.34
N GLN A 9 14.22 -19.12 51.97
CA GLN A 9 14.23 -17.78 51.35
C GLN A 9 15.65 -17.20 51.43
N PRO A 10 16.10 -16.38 50.45
CA PRO A 10 17.30 -15.56 50.61
C PRO A 10 16.95 -14.11 50.94
N SER A 11 17.74 -13.54 51.84
CA SER A 11 17.77 -12.15 52.28
C SER A 11 18.66 -11.28 51.37
N PHE A 12 18.21 -10.06 51.07
CA PHE A 12 18.98 -9.02 50.40
C PHE A 12 19.73 -8.12 51.41
N PRO A 13 20.93 -7.60 51.09
CA PRO A 13 21.63 -6.65 51.94
C PRO A 13 21.27 -5.18 51.62
N SER A 14 21.29 -4.39 52.70
CA SER A 14 20.94 -2.98 52.81
C SER A 14 22.00 -2.03 52.20
N ALA A 15 21.54 -0.97 51.54
CA ALA A 15 22.37 0.08 50.96
C ALA A 15 22.76 1.16 51.99
N ALA A 16 24.00 1.64 51.89
CA ALA A 16 24.56 2.73 52.72
C ALA A 16 24.22 4.13 52.16
N PRO A 17 24.15 5.17 53.00
CA PRO A 17 23.83 6.55 52.57
C PRO A 17 25.10 7.37 52.21
N PRO A 18 24.99 8.41 51.35
CA PRO A 18 26.12 9.27 51.01
C PRO A 18 26.30 10.45 52.00
N PRO A 19 27.51 11.01 52.10
CA PRO A 19 27.83 12.07 53.05
C PRO A 19 27.42 13.47 52.56
N ARG A 20 27.15 14.36 53.53
CA ARG A 20 26.83 15.78 53.35
C ARG A 20 28.06 16.68 53.61
N GLY A 21 28.21 17.68 52.74
CA GLY A 21 28.70 19.04 53.06
C GLY A 21 30.08 19.43 52.50
N PRO A 22 30.45 20.73 52.45
CA PRO A 22 29.67 21.94 52.80
C PRO A 22 29.67 23.05 51.71
N ALA A 23 28.79 24.02 51.92
CA ALA A 23 28.72 25.28 51.19
C ALA A 23 29.78 26.30 51.67
N LEU A 24 30.37 27.10 50.76
CA LEU A 24 30.55 28.57 50.87
C LEU A 24 31.44 29.13 49.74
N ARG A 25 30.89 30.04 48.90
CA ARG A 25 31.36 31.44 48.68
C ARG A 25 30.85 32.00 47.35
N ARG A 26 30.01 33.03 47.47
CA ARG A 26 29.70 34.04 46.45
C ARG A 26 30.85 35.07 46.36
N LEU A 27 30.86 35.77 45.21
CA LEU A 27 31.49 37.07 44.88
C LEU A 27 32.76 36.98 44.02
N LEU A 28 32.60 37.12 42.70
CA LEU A 28 33.23 38.19 41.89
C LEU A 28 32.75 38.16 40.42
N ARG A 29 31.98 39.20 40.10
CA ARG A 29 31.69 39.92 38.84
C ARG A 29 31.54 39.24 37.46
N PRO A 30 30.58 39.77 36.64
CA PRO A 30 30.35 39.41 35.24
C PRO A 30 31.16 40.29 34.28
N LEU A 31 31.48 39.77 33.10
CA LEU A 31 31.65 40.46 31.80
C LEU A 31 32.36 39.48 30.85
N LEU A 32 31.83 39.33 29.62
CA LEU A 32 32.30 38.44 28.54
C LEU A 32 31.86 36.96 28.76
N ALA A 33 31.11 36.27 27.91
CA ALA A 33 30.95 36.39 26.47
C ALA A 33 29.56 35.91 26.04
N ALA A 34 28.81 36.82 25.42
CA ALA A 34 27.78 36.49 24.45
C ALA A 34 28.51 36.01 23.18
N CYS A 35 28.70 34.71 23.01
CA CYS A 35 29.10 34.11 21.73
C CYS A 35 28.90 32.59 21.60
N TRP A 36 28.18 31.93 22.51
CA TRP A 36 27.93 30.48 22.45
C TRP A 36 26.44 30.19 22.64
N ALA A 37 25.66 30.50 21.62
CA ALA A 37 24.28 30.04 21.46
C ALA A 37 23.98 29.89 19.95
N SER A 38 24.69 28.97 19.30
CA SER A 38 24.42 28.51 17.94
C SER A 38 25.02 27.11 17.81
N GLY A 39 24.24 26.12 18.24
CA GLY A 39 24.61 24.71 18.19
C GLY A 39 23.38 23.87 17.94
N ALA A 40 22.67 24.17 16.85
CA ALA A 40 21.61 23.33 16.29
C ALA A 40 21.81 23.25 14.78
N ALA A 41 21.58 22.06 14.24
CA ALA A 41 21.53 21.71 12.82
C ALA A 41 22.88 21.61 12.08
N GLY A 42 23.53 20.46 12.23
CA GLY A 42 24.38 19.89 11.19
C GLY A 42 23.54 19.06 10.21
N ALA A 43 22.62 19.69 9.49
CA ALA A 43 22.07 19.10 8.27
C ALA A 43 22.98 19.54 7.13
N GLY A 44 23.70 18.59 6.51
CA GLY A 44 24.48 18.86 5.30
C GLY A 44 23.60 19.49 4.20
N PRO A 45 24.17 20.23 3.24
CA PRO A 45 23.39 20.85 2.18
C PRO A 45 22.75 19.76 1.31
N ALA A 46 21.49 19.46 1.57
CA ALA A 46 20.68 18.64 0.68
C ALA A 46 20.66 19.30 -0.70
N ALA A 47 20.80 18.50 -1.76
CA ALA A 47 20.60 18.95 -3.14
C ALA A 47 19.30 19.78 -3.24
N PRO A 48 19.22 20.81 -4.12
CA PRO A 48 18.08 21.70 -4.19
C PRO A 48 16.80 20.91 -4.51
N GLY A 49 16.10 20.48 -3.47
CA GLY A 49 14.88 19.69 -3.56
C GLY A 49 13.79 20.54 -4.20
N GLN A 50 13.04 19.94 -5.13
CA GLN A 50 11.86 20.59 -5.68
C GLN A 50 10.85 20.80 -4.54
N ARG A 51 10.51 22.05 -4.27
CA ARG A 51 9.43 22.37 -3.34
C ARG A 51 8.10 22.35 -4.08
N PHE A 52 7.01 22.03 -3.39
CA PHE A 52 5.69 22.30 -3.95
C PHE A 52 5.56 23.81 -4.24
N ARG A 53 4.86 24.16 -5.32
CA ARG A 53 4.48 25.55 -5.59
C ARG A 53 3.45 25.99 -4.56
N CYS A 54 3.93 26.49 -3.44
CA CYS A 54 3.14 26.98 -2.32
C CYS A 54 3.27 28.49 -2.22
N ALA A 55 2.30 29.12 -1.54
CA ALA A 55 2.36 30.55 -1.23
C ALA A 55 3.52 30.89 -0.27
N THR A 56 3.94 29.90 0.52
CA THR A 56 5.03 29.94 1.49
C THR A 56 6.19 29.05 1.04
N ALA A 57 7.39 29.33 1.55
CA ALA A 57 8.61 28.56 1.36
C ALA A 57 8.50 27.12 1.88
N THR A 58 7.61 26.83 2.84
CA THR A 58 7.48 25.51 3.50
C THR A 58 6.11 24.85 3.33
N CYS A 59 5.23 25.34 2.45
CA CYS A 59 3.83 24.91 2.33
C CYS A 59 2.98 24.93 3.60
N ALA A 60 3.55 25.32 4.73
CA ALA A 60 2.83 25.71 5.92
C ALA A 60 2.01 26.98 5.64
N LEU A 61 1.08 27.29 6.54
CA LEU A 61 0.33 28.55 6.49
C LEU A 61 1.24 29.78 6.60
N ALA A 62 2.37 29.66 7.30
CA ALA A 62 3.36 30.71 7.48
C ALA A 62 4.79 30.16 7.37
N ASP A 63 5.71 30.98 6.84
CA ASP A 63 7.14 30.64 6.73
C ASP A 63 7.84 30.59 8.08
N ALA A 64 7.45 31.49 8.98
CA ALA A 64 7.98 31.60 10.32
C ALA A 64 6.81 31.63 11.31
N TRP A 65 6.80 30.66 12.21
CA TRP A 65 5.84 30.58 13.30
C TRP A 65 6.38 31.32 14.52
N VAL A 66 5.58 32.21 15.10
CA VAL A 66 5.91 33.00 16.29
C VAL A 66 5.06 32.49 17.46
N PRO A 67 5.66 31.99 18.55
CA PRO A 67 4.89 31.52 19.69
C PRO A 67 4.20 32.71 20.39
N LEU A 68 2.90 32.58 20.61
CA LEU A 68 2.09 33.53 21.37
C LEU A 68 2.01 33.07 22.83
N ASN A 69 2.74 33.77 23.69
CA ASN A 69 2.83 33.45 25.11
C ASN A 69 1.66 34.07 25.89
N PHE A 70 0.53 33.37 25.92
CA PHE A 70 -0.57 33.66 26.84
C PHE A 70 -0.58 32.68 28.03
N SER A 71 -1.19 33.06 29.15
CA SER A 71 -1.36 32.17 30.32
C SER A 71 -2.04 30.84 29.97
N ASN A 72 -2.91 30.85 28.96
CA ASN A 72 -3.69 29.68 28.54
C ASN A 72 -3.11 28.96 27.30
N SER A 73 -1.91 29.33 26.85
CA SER A 73 -1.30 28.81 25.62
C SER A 73 -1.09 27.29 25.67
N SER A 74 -0.58 26.73 26.78
CA SER A 74 -0.46 25.27 26.96
C SER A 74 -1.82 24.56 27.05
N GLN A 75 -2.85 25.23 27.57
CA GLN A 75 -4.20 24.66 27.58
C GLN A 75 -4.79 24.56 26.17
N ALA A 76 -4.58 25.59 25.34
CA ALA A 76 -5.01 25.55 23.94
C ALA A 76 -4.30 24.44 23.15
N CYS A 77 -3.01 24.21 23.42
CA CYS A 77 -2.29 23.12 22.80
C CYS A 77 -2.75 21.74 23.26
N ARG A 78 -2.95 21.51 24.56
CA ARG A 78 -3.58 20.29 25.07
C ARG A 78 -4.95 20.06 24.42
N SER A 79 -5.79 21.11 24.36
CA SER A 79 -7.10 21.02 23.70
C SER A 79 -6.99 20.68 22.20
N ALA A 80 -5.97 21.17 21.50
CA ALA A 80 -5.72 20.81 20.11
C ALA A 80 -5.29 19.34 19.96
N GLN A 81 -4.44 18.84 20.86
CA GLN A 81 -4.03 17.43 20.91
C GLN A 81 -5.24 16.53 21.22
N ASP A 82 -6.01 16.84 22.25
CA ASP A 82 -7.23 16.12 22.64
C ASP A 82 -8.23 16.07 21.49
N ALA A 83 -8.37 17.15 20.71
CA ALA A 83 -9.24 17.17 19.54
C ALA A 83 -8.79 16.18 18.45
N VAL A 84 -7.48 15.96 18.26
CA VAL A 84 -6.96 14.91 17.37
C VAL A 84 -7.28 13.53 17.96
N LEU A 85 -6.92 13.30 19.23
CA LEU A 85 -7.10 12.00 19.87
C LEU A 85 -8.56 11.55 19.88
N LEU A 86 -9.48 12.43 20.30
CA LEU A 86 -10.91 12.14 20.39
C LEU A 86 -11.56 11.84 19.04
N SER A 87 -11.08 12.46 17.96
CA SER A 87 -11.73 12.34 16.65
C SER A 87 -11.05 11.36 15.68
N LEU A 88 -9.80 10.99 15.97
CA LEU A 88 -9.02 10.08 15.13
C LEU A 88 -8.58 8.87 15.93
N ALA A 89 -7.83 9.05 17.01
CA ALA A 89 -7.27 7.94 17.78
C ALA A 89 -8.36 7.05 18.41
N ALA A 90 -9.37 7.66 19.03
CA ALA A 90 -10.47 6.94 19.66
C ALA A 90 -11.36 6.17 18.66
N GLU A 91 -11.58 6.72 17.46
CA GLU A 91 -12.40 6.07 16.43
C GLU A 91 -11.62 5.03 15.60
N ALA A 92 -10.30 5.19 15.49
CA ALA A 92 -9.49 4.41 14.56
C ALA A 92 -9.61 2.89 14.77
N PRO A 93 -9.44 2.32 15.98
CA PRO A 93 -9.54 0.87 16.17
C PRO A 93 -10.86 0.29 15.66
N GLN A 94 -11.99 0.93 15.99
CA GLN A 94 -13.31 0.47 15.60
C GLN A 94 -13.54 0.60 14.08
N ARG A 95 -13.17 1.75 13.49
CA ARG A 95 -13.36 2.01 12.05
C ARG A 95 -12.47 1.11 11.20
N CYS A 96 -11.22 0.94 11.60
CA CYS A 96 -10.25 0.12 10.90
C CYS A 96 -10.60 -1.38 10.91
N ARG A 97 -11.22 -1.87 12.00
CA ARG A 97 -11.70 -3.25 12.11
C ARG A 97 -13.02 -3.53 11.39
N SER A 98 -13.72 -2.50 10.94
CA SER A 98 -15.02 -2.68 10.29
C SER A 98 -14.91 -3.44 8.97
N LYS A 99 -15.89 -4.29 8.66
CA LYS A 99 -15.96 -5.03 7.39
C LYS A 99 -16.02 -4.03 6.22
N GLY A 100 -14.97 -3.98 5.41
CA GLY A 100 -14.81 -3.02 4.30
C GLY A 100 -13.73 -1.95 4.55
N GLY A 101 -13.12 -1.93 5.73
CA GLY A 101 -12.07 -1.00 6.10
C GLY A 101 -12.56 0.45 6.26
N TRP A 102 -11.64 1.35 6.58
CA TRP A 102 -11.96 2.77 6.76
C TRP A 102 -11.83 3.53 5.44
N GLY A 103 -12.86 3.47 4.59
CA GLY A 103 -12.83 4.02 3.22
C GLY A 103 -12.43 5.51 3.12
N ASP A 104 -12.84 6.34 4.09
CA ASP A 104 -12.49 7.76 4.18
C ASP A 104 -11.34 8.06 5.17
N CYS A 105 -10.52 7.05 5.52
CA CYS A 105 -9.45 7.18 6.54
C CYS A 105 -8.57 8.41 6.29
N ARG A 106 -8.07 8.60 5.06
CA ARG A 106 -7.14 9.69 4.76
C ARG A 106 -7.80 11.06 4.96
N ARG A 107 -9.04 11.21 4.53
CA ARG A 107 -9.80 12.47 4.67
C ARG A 107 -10.03 12.78 6.15
N GLN A 108 -10.41 11.78 6.95
CA GLN A 108 -10.62 11.91 8.39
C GLN A 108 -9.31 12.23 9.13
N TYR A 109 -8.22 11.54 8.78
CA TYR A 109 -6.86 11.80 9.28
C TYR A 109 -6.47 13.26 9.04
N CYS A 110 -6.54 13.70 7.78
CA CYS A 110 -6.17 15.07 7.42
C CYS A 110 -7.10 16.13 8.06
N ALA A 111 -8.40 15.84 8.19
CA ALA A 111 -9.34 16.75 8.84
C ALA A 111 -9.10 16.89 10.36
N ALA A 112 -8.62 15.84 11.03
CA ALA A 112 -8.27 15.88 12.45
C ALA A 112 -7.10 16.84 12.71
N PHE A 113 -6.02 16.73 11.93
CA PHE A 113 -4.87 17.65 12.04
C PHE A 113 -5.20 19.08 11.60
N GLU A 114 -6.07 19.26 10.60
CA GLU A 114 -6.53 20.60 10.22
C GLU A 114 -7.29 21.28 11.37
N ARG A 115 -8.15 20.53 12.08
CA ARG A 115 -8.87 21.05 13.25
C ARG A 115 -7.91 21.46 14.36
N ALA A 116 -6.91 20.63 14.65
CA ALA A 116 -5.86 20.98 15.60
C ALA A 116 -5.11 22.25 15.20
N LEU A 117 -4.70 22.36 13.94
CA LEU A 117 -4.02 23.54 13.43
C LEU A 117 -4.86 24.81 13.60
N ARG A 118 -6.16 24.77 13.26
CA ARG A 118 -7.08 25.91 13.45
C ARG A 118 -7.19 26.34 14.91
N THR A 119 -7.19 25.38 15.85
CA THR A 119 -7.18 25.67 17.30
C THR A 119 -5.89 26.37 17.72
N LEU A 120 -4.74 25.98 17.14
CA LEU A 120 -3.44 26.56 17.46
C LEU A 120 -3.23 27.94 16.83
N THR A 121 -3.89 28.22 15.71
CA THR A 121 -3.70 29.46 14.93
C THR A 121 -5.00 30.26 14.79
N PRO A 122 -5.63 30.69 15.90
CA PRO A 122 -6.99 31.25 15.88
C PRO A 122 -7.08 32.58 15.10
N LEU A 123 -5.97 33.29 14.93
CA LEU A 123 -5.90 34.58 14.25
C LEU A 123 -5.55 34.46 12.76
N GLY A 124 -5.28 33.25 12.26
CA GLY A 124 -4.89 33.00 10.86
C GLY A 124 -3.54 33.61 10.44
N GLY A 125 -2.79 34.22 11.37
CA GLY A 125 -1.45 34.77 11.13
C GLY A 125 -0.32 33.84 11.53
N PRO A 126 0.95 34.31 11.51
CA PRO A 126 2.12 33.51 11.90
C PRO A 126 2.19 33.22 13.41
N GLY A 127 1.28 33.77 14.21
CA GLY A 127 1.21 33.54 15.64
C GLY A 127 0.50 32.22 15.97
N PHE A 128 1.05 31.42 16.90
CA PHE A 128 0.44 30.17 17.34
C PHE A 128 0.48 29.99 18.87
N LEU A 129 -0.44 29.18 19.41
CA LEU A 129 -0.54 28.86 20.84
C LEU A 129 0.22 27.56 21.19
N GLY A 130 0.76 27.46 22.41
CA GLY A 130 1.33 26.20 22.95
C GLY A 130 2.85 26.10 23.04
N GLY A 131 3.59 27.03 22.43
CA GLY A 131 5.05 26.98 22.41
C GLY A 131 5.60 25.72 21.71
N GLU A 132 6.81 25.31 22.07
CA GLU A 132 7.51 24.21 21.38
C GLU A 132 6.77 22.86 21.44
N GLU A 133 5.83 22.66 22.37
CA GLU A 133 5.10 21.40 22.50
C GLU A 133 4.17 21.12 21.31
N CYS A 134 3.56 22.17 20.73
CA CYS A 134 2.64 22.05 19.60
C CYS A 134 3.29 22.38 18.25
N ARG A 135 4.57 22.76 18.24
CA ARG A 135 5.30 23.11 17.03
C ARG A 135 5.25 22.02 15.94
N PRO A 136 5.35 20.71 16.25
CA PRO A 136 5.24 19.66 15.23
C PRO A 136 3.90 19.61 14.48
N LEU A 137 2.83 20.22 15.03
CA LEU A 137 1.50 20.25 14.40
C LEU A 137 1.34 21.42 13.42
N LEU A 138 2.25 22.41 13.42
CA LEU A 138 2.14 23.63 12.62
C LEU A 138 2.56 23.46 11.16
N ALA A 139 3.37 22.45 10.87
CA ALA A 139 3.82 22.10 9.51
C ALA A 139 2.74 21.30 8.73
N PHE A 140 1.51 21.25 9.23
CA PHE A 140 0.44 20.51 8.59
C PHE A 140 -0.21 21.31 7.45
N ASN A 141 -0.37 20.69 6.29
CA ASN A 141 -1.15 21.22 5.16
C ASN A 141 -2.14 20.16 4.68
N ARG A 142 -3.45 20.47 4.75
CA ARG A 142 -4.50 19.51 4.39
C ARG A 142 -4.44 19.07 2.93
N THR A 143 -4.25 20.00 1.99
CA THR A 143 -4.25 19.67 0.55
C THR A 143 -3.08 18.77 0.18
N LEU A 144 -1.92 18.97 0.82
CA LEU A 144 -0.79 18.05 0.66
C LEU A 144 -1.04 16.73 1.38
N CYS A 145 -1.65 16.77 2.58
CA CYS A 145 -2.01 15.58 3.34
C CYS A 145 -2.89 14.61 2.56
N GLU A 146 -3.91 15.12 1.88
CA GLU A 146 -4.86 14.33 1.09
C GLU A 146 -4.24 13.71 -0.17
N ARG A 147 -3.00 14.08 -0.55
CA ARG A 147 -2.37 13.63 -1.82
C ARG A 147 -1.01 12.97 -1.68
N HIS A 148 -0.17 13.46 -0.78
CA HIS A 148 1.28 13.20 -0.85
C HIS A 148 1.94 12.87 0.50
N TYR A 149 1.21 12.99 1.61
CA TYR A 149 1.77 12.72 2.94
C TYR A 149 1.96 11.22 3.16
N ARG A 150 3.22 10.77 3.23
CA ARG A 150 3.53 9.35 3.43
C ARG A 150 3.11 8.88 4.82
N ASP A 151 3.03 9.75 5.82
CA ASP A 151 2.54 9.39 7.16
C ASP A 151 1.04 9.09 7.18
N ALA A 152 0.27 9.81 6.37
CA ALA A 152 -1.16 9.54 6.17
C ALA A 152 -1.37 8.26 5.33
N ASP A 153 -0.56 8.05 4.29
CA ASP A 153 -0.58 6.82 3.50
C ASP A 153 -0.14 5.60 4.33
N ALA A 154 0.89 5.73 5.16
CA ALA A 154 1.31 4.67 6.08
C ALA A 154 0.21 4.30 7.07
N PHE A 155 -0.47 5.30 7.64
CA PHE A 155 -1.57 5.05 8.56
C PHE A 155 -2.76 4.40 7.85
N CYS A 156 -3.23 4.97 6.74
CA CYS A 156 -4.49 4.55 6.11
C CYS A 156 -4.36 3.37 5.16
N SER A 157 -3.21 3.17 4.53
CA SER A 157 -2.98 2.08 3.58
C SER A 157 -2.25 0.89 4.20
N CYS A 158 -1.66 1.03 5.39
CA CYS A 158 -1.00 -0.07 6.09
C CYS A 158 -1.55 -0.29 7.50
N LEU A 159 -1.31 0.64 8.44
CA LEU A 159 -1.62 0.42 9.86
C LEU A 159 -3.10 0.17 10.12
N CYS A 160 -3.98 0.94 9.48
CA CYS A 160 -5.42 0.82 9.66
C CYS A 160 -5.97 -0.50 9.09
N PRO A 161 -5.73 -0.89 7.83
CA PRO A 161 -6.19 -2.19 7.34
C PRO A 161 -5.57 -3.38 8.08
N ALA A 162 -4.39 -3.23 8.69
CA ALA A 162 -3.75 -4.26 9.52
C ALA A 162 -4.20 -4.26 11.00
N MET A 163 -5.04 -3.31 11.41
CA MET A 163 -5.59 -3.21 12.77
C MET A 163 -6.42 -4.43 13.22
N PRO A 164 -7.09 -5.21 12.34
CA PRO A 164 -7.70 -6.49 12.73
C PRO A 164 -6.70 -7.52 13.26
N LEU A 165 -5.43 -7.43 12.85
CA LEU A 165 -4.34 -8.30 13.34
C LEU A 165 -3.75 -7.77 14.65
N PHE A 166 -4.11 -6.55 15.06
CA PHE A 166 -3.68 -5.94 16.29
C PHE A 166 -4.58 -6.42 17.44
N ALA A 167 -4.02 -7.29 18.28
CA ALA A 167 -4.68 -7.84 19.47
C ALA A 167 -3.92 -7.46 20.76
N PRO A 168 -3.85 -6.16 21.09
CA PRO A 168 -3.25 -5.71 22.35
C PRO A 168 -4.18 -6.04 23.54
N ASP A 169 -3.63 -5.90 24.75
CA ASP A 169 -4.44 -5.67 25.96
C ASP A 169 -5.26 -4.36 25.78
N ASP A 170 -6.50 -4.33 26.24
CA ASP A 170 -7.40 -3.16 26.17
C ASP A 170 -6.72 -1.89 26.70
N ASN A 171 -5.84 -2.03 27.70
CA ASN A 171 -5.10 -0.92 28.31
C ASN A 171 -3.96 -0.37 27.44
N CYS A 172 -3.47 -1.16 26.48
CA CYS A 172 -2.36 -0.79 25.60
C CYS A 172 -2.83 -0.29 24.25
N GLU A 173 -4.03 -0.67 23.79
CA GLU A 173 -4.57 -0.25 22.50
C GLU A 173 -4.57 1.27 22.34
N GLN A 174 -5.24 1.98 23.24
CA GLN A 174 -5.41 3.43 23.12
C GLN A 174 -4.05 4.14 23.15
N GLU A 175 -3.17 3.74 24.06
CA GLU A 175 -1.85 4.33 24.21
C GLU A 175 -0.97 4.14 22.97
N ILE A 176 -1.03 2.96 22.35
CA ILE A 176 -0.31 2.66 21.12
C ILE A 176 -0.86 3.52 19.97
N VAL A 177 -2.18 3.67 19.86
CA VAL A 177 -2.79 4.51 18.82
C VAL A 177 -2.47 5.99 19.06
N ASP A 178 -2.50 6.46 20.29
CA ASP A 178 -2.13 7.83 20.66
C ASP A 178 -0.67 8.12 20.28
N PHE A 179 0.23 7.17 20.54
CA PHE A 179 1.62 7.24 20.08
C PHE A 179 1.72 7.28 18.54
N LEU A 180 1.03 6.39 17.83
CA LEU A 180 1.06 6.35 16.36
C LEU A 180 0.46 7.61 15.71
N VAL A 181 -0.44 8.31 16.37
CA VAL A 181 -1.06 9.53 15.86
C VAL A 181 -0.27 10.79 16.24
N LEU A 182 0.10 10.94 17.52
CA LEU A 182 0.77 12.13 18.06
C LEU A 182 2.21 11.86 18.53
N GLY A 183 2.44 10.81 19.31
CA GLY A 183 3.73 10.53 19.95
C GLY A 183 4.91 10.42 18.97
N ARG A 184 4.69 9.75 17.83
CA ARG A 184 5.72 9.59 16.78
C ARG A 184 6.22 10.90 16.18
N ARG A 185 5.51 12.02 16.35
CA ARG A 185 5.93 13.36 15.86
C ARG A 185 7.07 13.98 16.68
N GLY A 186 7.60 13.27 17.68
CA GLY A 186 8.82 13.64 18.38
C GLY A 186 8.65 14.76 19.41
N GLY A 187 9.78 15.28 19.89
CA GLY A 187 9.83 16.42 20.80
C GLY A 187 9.08 16.19 22.11
N VAL A 188 8.22 17.16 22.47
CA VAL A 188 7.39 17.04 23.69
C VAL A 188 6.23 16.06 23.50
N LEU A 189 5.72 15.90 22.27
CA LEU A 189 4.63 14.97 21.97
C LEU A 189 5.04 13.53 22.22
N ALA A 190 6.27 13.15 21.86
CA ALA A 190 6.80 11.82 22.14
C ALA A 190 6.88 11.50 23.64
N ARG A 191 7.08 12.50 24.50
CA ARG A 191 7.07 12.32 25.96
C ARG A 191 5.66 12.27 26.53
N ASN A 192 4.75 13.09 26.01
CA ASN A 192 3.37 13.15 26.50
C ASN A 192 2.54 11.94 26.05
N HIS A 193 2.86 11.39 24.88
CA HIS A 193 2.18 10.26 24.25
C HIS A 193 3.16 9.11 24.00
N SER A 194 4.06 8.85 24.96
CA SER A 194 5.01 7.74 24.92
C SER A 194 4.30 6.40 25.12
N VAL A 195 4.80 5.34 24.51
CA VAL A 195 4.34 3.98 24.81
C VAL A 195 5.07 3.48 26.07
N ARG A 196 4.32 3.13 27.11
CA ARG A 196 4.82 2.52 28.33
C ARG A 196 5.63 1.26 27.99
N PRO A 197 6.70 0.95 28.74
CA PRO A 197 7.53 -0.22 28.49
C PRO A 197 6.75 -1.55 28.42
N TYR A 198 5.63 -1.66 29.15
CA TYR A 198 4.76 -2.84 29.10
C TYR A 198 3.95 -2.94 27.79
N CYS A 199 3.57 -1.82 27.17
CA CYS A 199 2.79 -1.80 25.93
C CYS A 199 3.67 -1.89 24.67
N ALA A 200 4.93 -1.48 24.76
CA ALA A 200 5.86 -1.48 23.64
C ALA A 200 6.05 -2.86 22.97
N PRO A 201 6.14 -4.00 23.69
CA PRO A 201 6.19 -5.33 23.08
C PRO A 201 4.98 -5.64 22.18
N PHE A 202 3.76 -5.20 22.54
CA PHE A 202 2.57 -5.44 21.71
C PHE A 202 2.61 -4.65 20.40
N LEU A 203 3.04 -3.39 20.47
CA LEU A 203 3.27 -2.58 19.27
C LEU A 203 4.34 -3.24 18.39
N CYS A 204 5.44 -3.70 18.98
CA CYS A 204 6.56 -4.24 18.24
C CYS A 204 6.32 -5.62 17.63
N ASP A 205 5.61 -6.51 18.32
CA ASP A 205 5.13 -7.77 17.74
C ASP A 205 4.17 -7.52 16.57
N TRP A 206 3.31 -6.49 16.69
CA TRP A 206 2.43 -6.10 15.59
C TRP A 206 3.20 -5.52 14.39
N LEU A 207 4.15 -4.61 14.63
CA LEU A 207 5.00 -4.04 13.57
C LEU A 207 5.90 -5.10 12.90
N GLU A 208 6.37 -6.11 13.63
CA GLU A 208 7.03 -7.29 13.09
C GLU A 208 6.15 -8.02 12.08
N LYS A 209 4.94 -8.39 12.49
CA LYS A 209 4.01 -9.14 11.65
C LYS A 209 3.66 -8.41 10.36
N ILE A 210 3.46 -7.09 10.41
CA ILE A 210 3.01 -6.33 9.24
C ILE A 210 4.18 -5.78 8.41
N GLY A 211 5.37 -5.65 8.99
CA GLY A 211 6.55 -5.04 8.38
C GLY A 211 7.51 -6.00 7.70
N ASP A 212 7.43 -7.30 7.99
CA ASP A 212 8.28 -8.32 7.36
C ASP A 212 7.97 -8.42 5.85
N PRO A 213 8.92 -8.15 4.94
CA PRO A 213 8.72 -8.30 3.49
C PRO A 213 8.64 -9.76 3.04
N SER A 214 9.05 -10.71 3.87
CA SER A 214 9.27 -12.11 3.52
C SER A 214 8.94 -12.99 4.72
N PRO A 215 7.71 -12.88 5.27
CA PRO A 215 7.33 -13.70 6.39
C PRO A 215 7.39 -15.18 5.98
N PRO A 216 7.76 -16.08 6.91
CA PRO A 216 7.89 -17.52 6.62
C PRO A 216 6.59 -18.15 6.10
N TYR A 217 5.45 -17.51 6.39
CA TYR A 217 4.14 -17.82 5.84
C TYR A 217 3.40 -16.52 5.51
N PRO A 218 2.61 -16.48 4.43
CA PRO A 218 1.74 -15.34 4.16
C PRO A 218 0.79 -15.11 5.34
N ILE A 219 0.81 -13.90 5.92
CA ILE A 219 -0.11 -13.51 6.99
C ILE A 219 -1.35 -12.91 6.32
N GLU A 220 -2.47 -13.62 6.38
CA GLU A 220 -3.74 -13.14 5.83
C GLU A 220 -4.14 -11.81 6.48
N GLY A 221 -4.54 -10.84 5.67
CA GLY A 221 -4.96 -9.51 6.14
C GLY A 221 -3.87 -8.45 6.24
N VAL A 222 -2.58 -8.79 6.01
CA VAL A 222 -1.51 -7.77 5.91
C VAL A 222 -1.54 -7.11 4.52
N PRO A 223 -1.71 -5.79 4.43
CA PRO A 223 -1.63 -5.09 3.15
C PRO A 223 -0.22 -5.16 2.56
N ALA A 224 -0.12 -5.44 1.25
CA ALA A 224 1.17 -5.46 0.54
C ALA A 224 1.94 -4.12 0.66
N SER A 225 1.21 -3.01 0.78
CA SER A 225 1.72 -1.67 1.02
C SER A 225 2.54 -1.54 2.30
N CYS A 226 2.32 -2.37 3.33
CA CYS A 226 3.05 -2.28 4.59
C CYS A 226 4.56 -2.47 4.43
N SER A 227 4.96 -3.42 3.57
CA SER A 227 6.38 -3.69 3.28
C SER A 227 7.13 -2.49 2.69
N ALA A 228 6.41 -1.57 2.02
CA ALA A 228 6.99 -0.39 1.39
C ALA A 228 7.33 0.73 2.39
N PHE A 229 6.77 0.71 3.60
CA PHE A 229 6.97 1.75 4.60
C PHE A 229 8.18 1.53 5.51
N GLY A 230 8.97 0.48 5.27
CA GLY A 230 10.21 0.22 6.03
C GLY A 230 9.99 0.08 7.53
N LEU A 231 8.86 -0.51 7.94
CA LEU A 231 8.52 -0.70 9.36
C LEU A 231 9.59 -1.54 10.06
N PRO A 232 9.87 -1.29 11.35
CA PRO A 232 10.81 -2.10 12.11
C PRO A 232 10.18 -3.47 12.35
N PHE A 233 10.70 -4.47 11.65
CA PHE A 233 10.14 -5.83 11.69
C PHE A 233 10.89 -6.76 12.66
N ARG A 234 11.80 -6.21 13.48
CA ARG A 234 12.53 -6.95 14.52
C ARG A 234 12.09 -6.44 15.90
N PRO A 235 11.59 -7.30 16.80
CA PRO A 235 11.06 -6.87 18.09
C PRO A 235 12.04 -6.08 18.94
N GLY A 236 13.29 -6.55 19.08
CA GLY A 236 14.32 -5.87 19.85
C GLY A 236 14.65 -4.48 19.32
N GLN A 237 14.82 -4.36 17.99
CA GLN A 237 15.03 -3.07 17.33
C GLN A 237 13.83 -2.14 17.54
N CYS A 238 12.61 -2.61 17.30
CA CYS A 238 11.40 -1.81 17.52
C CYS A 238 11.28 -1.34 18.98
N LEU A 239 11.53 -2.24 19.95
CA LEU A 239 11.42 -1.94 21.37
C LEU A 239 12.36 -0.79 21.74
N GLN A 240 13.60 -0.83 21.26
CA GLN A 240 14.59 0.22 21.46
C GLN A 240 14.17 1.53 20.78
N LEU A 241 13.53 1.48 19.60
CA LEU A 241 13.05 2.69 18.91
C LEU A 241 11.96 3.40 19.72
N VAL A 242 10.97 2.65 20.20
CA VAL A 242 9.76 3.24 20.82
C VAL A 242 9.95 3.58 22.30
N THR A 243 10.94 3.00 22.98
CA THR A 243 11.22 3.26 24.41
C THR A 243 12.39 4.20 24.66
N ARG A 244 13.16 4.57 23.64
CA ARG A 244 14.33 5.45 23.80
C ARG A 244 13.90 6.89 24.05
N GLU A 245 14.60 7.54 24.98
CA GLU A 245 14.47 8.97 25.27
C GLU A 245 15.80 9.69 24.99
N PRO A 246 15.83 10.73 24.11
CA PRO A 246 14.73 11.19 23.28
C PRO A 246 14.36 10.17 22.18
N TYR A 247 13.10 10.20 21.74
CA TYR A 247 12.60 9.36 20.65
C TYR A 247 13.38 9.62 19.36
N ASP A 248 13.95 8.56 18.79
CA ASP A 248 14.81 8.57 17.62
C ASP A 248 14.40 7.40 16.70
N PRO A 249 13.54 7.64 15.69
CA PRO A 249 13.01 6.57 14.84
C PRO A 249 14.02 6.04 13.83
N CYS A 250 15.17 6.70 13.66
CA CYS A 250 16.16 6.41 12.62
C CYS A 250 17.59 6.51 13.16
N PRO A 251 17.92 5.71 14.20
CA PRO A 251 19.22 5.73 14.85
C PRO A 251 20.37 5.45 13.89
N TRP A 252 20.10 4.75 12.78
CA TRP A 252 21.04 4.39 11.73
C TRP A 252 21.44 5.56 10.82
N ASP A 253 20.70 6.67 10.82
CA ASP A 253 21.06 7.87 10.04
C ASP A 253 22.30 8.55 10.62
N VAL A 254 22.59 8.31 11.91
CA VAL A 254 23.79 8.77 12.58
C VAL A 254 24.73 7.58 12.78
N PRO A 255 25.92 7.57 12.15
CA PRO A 255 26.87 6.49 12.36
C PRO A 255 27.40 6.50 13.80
N ASN A 256 27.97 5.38 14.24
CA ASN A 256 28.77 5.32 15.45
C ASN A 256 29.90 6.36 15.36
N SER A 257 30.31 6.93 16.48
CA SER A 257 31.41 7.89 16.55
C SER A 257 32.80 7.29 16.33
N ARG A 258 32.93 5.95 16.34
CA ARG A 258 34.19 5.23 16.17
C ARG A 258 34.25 4.49 14.84
N ASP A 259 35.44 4.50 14.23
CA ASP A 259 35.74 3.70 13.05
C ASP A 259 35.77 2.21 13.41
N ASN A 260 35.33 1.37 12.48
CA ASN A 260 35.31 -0.09 12.63
C ASN A 260 34.56 -0.60 13.87
N VAL A 261 33.61 0.16 14.42
CA VAL A 261 32.76 -0.29 15.52
C VAL A 261 31.29 -0.25 15.10
N LEU A 262 30.67 -1.43 15.05
CA LEU A 262 29.22 -1.56 14.90
C LEU A 262 28.56 -1.40 16.26
N ARG A 263 27.38 -0.78 16.29
CA ARG A 263 26.48 -0.81 17.45
C ARG A 263 25.26 -1.63 17.09
N CYS A 264 24.93 -2.63 17.90
CA CYS A 264 23.75 -3.47 17.71
C CYS A 264 22.54 -2.92 18.47
N SER A 265 21.34 -3.43 18.21
CA SER A 265 20.11 -2.87 18.80
C SER A 265 20.05 -3.04 20.31
N ASP A 266 20.65 -4.10 20.85
CA ASP A 266 20.82 -4.31 22.29
C ASP A 266 21.84 -3.37 22.97
N GLN A 267 22.37 -2.39 22.21
CA GLN A 267 23.38 -1.41 22.62
C GLN A 267 24.80 -1.97 22.78
N THR A 268 25.03 -3.25 22.46
CA THR A 268 26.40 -3.79 22.42
C THR A 268 27.17 -3.21 21.24
N GLU A 269 28.49 -3.13 21.41
CA GLU A 269 29.40 -2.60 20.40
C GLU A 269 30.45 -3.66 20.04
N HIS A 270 30.67 -3.84 18.74
CA HIS A 270 31.56 -4.89 18.22
C HIS A 270 32.56 -4.28 17.25
N LEU A 271 33.84 -4.63 17.44
CA LEU A 271 34.90 -4.26 16.52
C LEU A 271 34.79 -5.12 15.25
N ILE A 272 34.73 -4.48 14.09
CA ILE A 272 34.76 -5.15 12.79
C ILE A 272 36.18 -5.14 12.22
N ASP A 273 36.51 -6.19 11.49
CA ASP A 273 37.71 -6.27 10.66
C ASP A 273 37.23 -6.45 9.21
N ASP A 274 37.46 -5.44 8.38
CA ASP A 274 37.02 -5.40 6.98
C ASP A 274 37.58 -6.57 6.14
N ARG A 275 38.68 -7.18 6.59
CA ARG A 275 39.29 -8.37 5.98
C ARG A 275 38.57 -9.66 6.35
N HIS A 276 37.74 -9.66 7.39
CA HIS A 276 37.02 -10.83 7.89
C HIS A 276 35.51 -10.62 7.76
N ALA A 277 34.91 -11.26 6.75
CA ALA A 277 33.46 -11.16 6.48
C ALA A 277 32.58 -11.51 7.70
N ASP A 278 33.01 -12.44 8.55
CA ASP A 278 32.26 -12.88 9.73
C ASP A 278 32.18 -11.79 10.82
N SER A 279 33.15 -10.87 10.87
CA SER A 279 33.13 -9.78 11.87
C SER A 279 31.93 -8.84 11.66
N TRP A 280 31.46 -8.71 10.42
CA TRP A 280 30.25 -7.96 10.09
C TRP A 280 28.99 -8.65 10.60
N ALA A 281 29.03 -9.96 10.86
CA ALA A 281 27.90 -10.73 11.37
C ALA A 281 27.72 -10.62 12.89
N ALA A 282 28.57 -9.88 13.59
CA ALA A 282 28.56 -9.79 15.05
C ALA A 282 27.20 -9.38 15.64
N CYS A 283 26.40 -8.56 14.96
CA CYS A 283 25.07 -8.19 15.46
C CYS A 283 23.96 -9.24 15.24
N GLY A 284 24.24 -10.37 14.59
CA GLY A 284 23.22 -11.39 14.29
C GLY A 284 22.53 -11.94 15.54
N ASP A 285 23.29 -12.11 16.62
CA ASP A 285 22.79 -12.58 17.93
C ASP A 285 22.43 -11.43 18.89
N HIS A 286 22.54 -10.18 18.44
CA HIS A 286 22.40 -8.96 19.24
C HIS A 286 21.31 -8.01 18.71
N ASP A 287 20.21 -8.59 18.23
CA ASP A 287 19.06 -7.84 17.67
C ASP A 287 19.43 -6.95 16.46
N TYR A 288 20.41 -7.38 15.66
CA TYR A 288 20.81 -6.75 14.39
C TYR A 288 21.47 -5.36 14.54
N ARG A 289 21.95 -4.81 13.43
CA ARG A 289 22.66 -3.53 13.41
C ARG A 289 21.73 -2.36 13.75
N TRP A 290 22.19 -1.52 14.67
CA TRP A 290 21.56 -0.27 15.08
C TRP A 290 22.24 0.94 14.45
N GLN A 291 23.57 0.98 14.48
CA GLN A 291 24.38 2.01 13.85
C GLN A 291 25.54 1.41 13.07
N CYS A 292 25.81 1.99 11.92
CA CYS A 292 26.98 1.66 11.14
C CYS A 292 28.24 2.36 11.68
N PRO A 293 29.45 1.83 11.42
CA PRO A 293 30.70 2.45 11.85
C PRO A 293 30.93 3.80 11.20
N ASN A 294 31.74 4.67 11.81
CA ASN A 294 32.01 6.01 11.29
C ASN A 294 32.62 6.00 9.86
N ASN A 295 33.48 5.03 9.56
CA ASN A 295 34.11 4.85 8.25
C ASN A 295 33.22 4.15 7.20
N TYR A 296 32.06 3.62 7.61
CA TYR A 296 31.03 3.06 6.70
C TYR A 296 29.64 3.61 7.07
N PRO A 297 29.43 4.94 6.98
CA PRO A 297 28.36 5.60 7.70
C PRO A 297 26.96 5.35 7.13
N VAL A 298 26.83 4.76 5.94
CA VAL A 298 25.56 4.60 5.25
C VAL A 298 24.98 3.20 5.49
N MET A 299 23.87 3.11 6.22
CA MET A 299 23.06 1.88 6.28
C MET A 299 22.21 1.77 5.02
N CYS A 300 22.33 0.69 4.25
CA CYS A 300 21.59 0.47 3.00
C CYS A 300 20.17 -0.03 3.23
N ALA A 301 19.24 0.30 2.33
CA ALA A 301 17.87 -0.19 2.39
C ALA A 301 17.78 -1.72 2.23
N GLY A 302 18.61 -2.28 1.34
CA GLY A 302 18.65 -3.71 1.04
C GLY A 302 19.21 -4.53 2.19
N ARG A 303 18.55 -5.67 2.47
CA ARG A 303 18.95 -6.65 3.48
C ARG A 303 19.66 -7.81 2.84
N HIS A 304 20.86 -7.57 2.33
CA HIS A 304 21.67 -8.62 1.68
C HIS A 304 22.87 -9.04 2.53
N CYS A 305 23.07 -8.40 3.67
CA CYS A 305 24.14 -8.74 4.58
C CYS A 305 23.69 -9.85 5.53
N ILE A 306 24.63 -10.74 5.90
CA ILE A 306 24.40 -11.85 6.84
C ILE A 306 23.24 -12.76 6.38
N GLY A 307 23.41 -13.47 5.25
CA GLY A 307 22.40 -14.42 4.78
C GLY A 307 21.04 -13.77 4.44
N SER A 308 21.04 -12.49 4.07
CA SER A 308 19.85 -11.66 3.80
C SER A 308 18.99 -11.31 5.02
N SER A 309 19.55 -11.35 6.23
CA SER A 309 18.82 -11.08 7.47
C SER A 309 18.96 -9.65 7.99
N ASP A 310 20.01 -8.91 7.58
CA ASP A 310 20.36 -7.58 8.10
C ASP A 310 20.75 -6.56 7.01
N HIS A 311 20.65 -5.27 7.35
CA HIS A 311 21.03 -4.14 6.52
C HIS A 311 22.54 -3.99 6.40
N CYS A 312 23.04 -3.69 5.20
CA CYS A 312 24.46 -3.46 4.96
C CYS A 312 24.93 -2.07 5.38
N CYS A 313 26.17 -1.94 5.84
CA CYS A 313 26.83 -0.64 6.01
C CYS A 313 27.80 -0.41 4.86
N GLN A 314 27.82 0.80 4.31
CA GLN A 314 28.62 1.19 3.15
C GLN A 314 29.26 2.56 3.36
N THR A 315 30.32 2.85 2.61
CA THR A 315 31.01 4.16 2.64
C THR A 315 30.14 5.27 2.05
N HIS A 316 29.36 4.95 1.01
CA HIS A 316 28.49 5.88 0.29
C HIS A 316 27.19 5.20 -0.15
N GLU A 317 26.14 5.99 -0.35
CA GLU A 317 24.83 5.49 -0.82
C GLU A 317 24.90 4.78 -2.19
N SER A 318 25.74 5.28 -3.09
CA SER A 318 25.97 4.65 -4.40
C SER A 318 26.63 3.27 -4.32
N ALA A 319 27.25 2.92 -3.19
CA ALA A 319 27.81 1.59 -2.95
C ALA A 319 26.76 0.60 -2.42
N CYS A 320 25.55 1.06 -2.07
CA CYS A 320 24.45 0.17 -1.77
C CYS A 320 24.01 -0.58 -3.03
N ARG A 321 23.71 -1.88 -2.91
CA ARG A 321 23.27 -2.72 -4.05
C ARG A 321 22.03 -2.17 -4.77
N GLU A 322 21.10 -1.60 -3.99
CA GLU A 322 19.89 -0.96 -4.51
C GLU A 322 20.12 0.53 -4.85
N GLY A 323 21.33 1.04 -4.64
CA GLY A 323 21.69 2.45 -4.86
C GLY A 323 21.01 3.43 -3.89
N ARG A 324 20.48 2.96 -2.77
CA ARG A 324 19.76 3.77 -1.79
C ARG A 324 20.09 3.44 -0.34
N ALA A 325 20.15 4.48 0.49
CA ALA A 325 20.24 4.37 1.94
C ALA A 325 18.92 3.89 2.54
N ARG A 326 18.97 3.34 3.76
CA ARG A 326 17.80 2.93 4.54
C ARG A 326 17.03 4.20 4.93
N GLU A 327 15.82 4.35 4.40
CA GLU A 327 14.95 5.45 4.81
C GLU A 327 14.34 5.20 6.19
N CYS A 328 14.12 6.29 6.93
CA CYS A 328 13.19 6.34 8.04
C CYS A 328 11.82 5.79 7.66
N SER A 329 11.21 4.98 8.53
CA SER A 329 9.82 4.59 8.32
C SER A 329 8.92 5.82 8.35
N ALA A 330 8.17 6.08 7.28
CA ALA A 330 7.20 7.17 7.25
C ALA A 330 6.10 7.01 8.30
N ALA A 331 5.89 5.79 8.80
CA ALA A 331 4.96 5.50 9.88
C ALA A 331 5.48 5.90 11.27
N LEU A 332 6.78 6.15 11.42
CA LEU A 332 7.42 6.41 12.72
C LEU A 332 8.30 7.68 12.72
N SER A 333 8.56 8.28 11.56
CA SER A 333 9.41 9.46 11.45
C SER A 333 8.87 10.65 12.25
N THR A 334 9.77 11.34 12.95
CA THR A 334 9.45 12.56 13.72
C THR A 334 9.25 13.78 12.84
N ASP A 335 9.89 13.79 11.68
CA ASP A 335 9.79 14.84 10.69
C ASP A 335 9.75 14.20 9.30
N LEU A 336 8.98 14.81 8.41
CA LEU A 336 8.91 14.37 7.03
C LEU A 336 9.09 15.58 6.11
N PRO A 337 9.91 15.47 5.07
CA PRO A 337 10.19 16.58 4.16
C PRO A 337 8.89 17.13 3.53
N GLU A 338 7.91 16.28 3.27
CA GLU A 338 6.59 16.69 2.78
C GLU A 338 5.81 17.62 3.71
N TRP A 339 6.03 17.55 5.03
CA TRP A 339 5.41 18.46 5.99
C TRP A 339 5.99 19.88 5.87
N GLN A 340 7.25 19.97 5.46
CA GLN A 340 7.91 21.24 5.16
C GLN A 340 7.77 21.63 3.67
N GLY A 341 6.92 20.94 2.90
CA GLY A 341 6.66 21.29 1.50
C GLY A 341 7.76 20.86 0.52
N PHE A 342 8.67 19.97 0.92
CA PHE A 342 9.64 19.36 0.00
C PHE A 342 9.05 18.11 -0.66
N LEU A 343 9.28 17.96 -1.96
CA LEU A 343 8.95 16.73 -2.66
C LEU A 343 10.03 15.68 -2.40
N THR A 344 9.61 14.45 -2.09
CA THR A 344 10.53 13.32 -2.12
C THR A 344 11.00 13.06 -3.55
N PRO A 345 12.21 12.51 -3.76
CA PRO A 345 12.70 12.18 -5.09
C PRO A 345 11.73 11.30 -5.89
N ALA A 346 11.07 10.35 -5.22
CA ALA A 346 10.07 9.47 -5.83
C ALA A 346 8.84 10.25 -6.34
N VAL A 347 8.31 11.19 -5.54
CA VAL A 347 7.14 12.01 -5.94
C VAL A 347 7.53 13.03 -7.01
N ALA A 348 8.73 13.60 -6.92
CA ALA A 348 9.27 14.46 -7.97
C ALA A 348 9.40 13.70 -9.31
N ALA A 349 9.96 12.49 -9.27
CA ALA A 349 10.10 11.61 -10.43
C ALA A 349 8.75 11.22 -11.04
N ALA A 350 7.78 10.82 -10.22
CA ALA A 350 6.43 10.48 -10.67
C ALA A 350 5.68 11.67 -11.31
N ARG A 351 5.96 12.90 -10.86
CA ARG A 351 5.43 14.11 -11.52
C ARG A 351 6.09 14.41 -12.84
N THR A 352 7.40 14.20 -12.97
CA THR A 352 8.10 14.39 -14.25
C THR A 352 7.71 13.36 -15.32
N THR A 353 7.28 12.16 -14.91
CA THR A 353 6.86 11.11 -15.87
C THR A 353 5.38 11.20 -16.26
N THR A 354 4.54 11.88 -15.46
CA THR A 354 3.11 12.08 -15.76
C THR A 354 2.81 13.38 -16.51
N THR A 355 3.82 14.19 -16.83
CA THR A 355 3.69 15.21 -17.88
C THR A 355 3.74 14.57 -19.27
N THR A 356 2.83 13.63 -19.56
CA THR A 356 2.11 13.73 -20.82
C THR A 356 1.50 15.12 -20.83
N THR A 357 1.96 15.95 -21.77
CA THR A 357 1.35 17.25 -22.13
C THR A 357 -0.11 17.27 -21.73
N ASP A 358 -0.42 17.95 -20.64
CA ASP A 358 -1.79 18.20 -20.24
C ASP A 358 -2.47 18.80 -21.48
N PRO A 359 -3.51 18.18 -22.06
CA PRO A 359 -4.20 18.76 -23.21
C PRO A 359 -4.65 20.19 -22.90
N MET A 360 -4.83 20.55 -21.62
CA MET A 360 -5.06 21.93 -21.21
C MET A 360 -3.90 22.88 -21.52
N GLN A 361 -2.62 22.47 -21.38
CA GLN A 361 -1.47 23.28 -21.80
C GLN A 361 -1.34 23.43 -23.33
N SER A 362 -1.85 22.47 -24.11
CA SER A 362 -1.94 22.61 -25.58
C SER A 362 -3.11 23.48 -26.05
N TYR A 363 -4.13 23.68 -25.20
CA TYR A 363 -5.27 24.58 -25.44
C TYR A 363 -5.05 26.02 -24.94
N LEU A 364 -4.14 26.21 -23.99
CA LEU A 364 -3.81 27.54 -23.45
C LEU A 364 -3.09 28.53 -24.40
N PRO A 365 -2.49 28.16 -25.55
CA PRO A 365 -2.06 29.14 -26.54
C PRO A 365 -3.18 29.60 -27.48
N ARG A 366 -4.42 29.07 -27.39
CA ARG A 366 -5.55 29.48 -28.26
C ARG A 366 -6.64 30.30 -27.59
N THR A 367 -6.62 30.45 -26.28
CA THR A 367 -7.30 31.58 -25.67
C THR A 367 -6.32 32.73 -25.71
N THR A 368 -6.53 33.68 -26.64
CA THR A 368 -6.05 35.05 -26.43
C THR A 368 -6.33 35.39 -24.97
N PRO A 369 -5.31 35.69 -24.16
CA PRO A 369 -5.55 36.06 -22.77
C PRO A 369 -6.61 37.17 -22.81
N PRO A 370 -7.66 37.13 -21.96
CA PRO A 370 -8.44 38.34 -21.78
C PRO A 370 -7.41 39.41 -21.48
N ALA A 371 -7.38 40.45 -22.31
CA ALA A 371 -6.59 41.64 -22.03
C ALA A 371 -7.19 42.23 -20.76
N SER A 372 -6.82 41.68 -19.61
CA SER A 372 -6.92 42.37 -18.35
C SER A 372 -5.84 43.43 -18.47
N GLU A 373 -6.21 44.57 -19.04
CA GLU A 373 -5.52 45.81 -18.75
C GLU A 373 -5.36 45.83 -17.23
N THR A 374 -4.11 45.85 -16.78
CA THR A 374 -3.79 45.91 -15.36
C THR A 374 -4.50 47.14 -14.81
N GLY A 375 -5.60 46.93 -14.08
CA GLY A 375 -6.40 48.02 -13.56
C GLY A 375 -5.51 49.02 -12.83
N PHE A 376 -5.76 50.30 -13.06
CA PHE A 376 -5.02 51.44 -12.51
C PHE A 376 -4.66 51.26 -11.02
N ALA A 377 -5.54 50.62 -10.24
CA ALA A 377 -5.32 50.27 -8.84
C ALA A 377 -4.04 49.45 -8.56
N LYS A 378 -3.66 48.51 -9.43
CA LYS A 378 -2.44 47.68 -9.24
C LYS A 378 -1.16 48.45 -9.54
N TRP A 379 -1.22 49.40 -10.47
CA TRP A 379 -0.11 50.30 -10.80
C TRP A 379 0.08 51.39 -9.75
N VAL A 380 -1.01 51.92 -9.20
CA VAL A 380 -0.99 52.99 -8.20
C VAL A 380 -0.83 52.48 -6.77
N GLY A 381 -1.18 51.22 -6.47
CA GLY A 381 -1.09 50.63 -5.13
C GLY A 381 0.27 50.81 -4.43
N PRO A 382 1.41 50.52 -5.08
CA PRO A 382 2.74 50.75 -4.51
C PRO A 382 3.11 52.23 -4.38
N LEU A 383 2.51 53.09 -5.22
CA LEU A 383 2.77 54.53 -5.29
C LEU A 383 1.88 55.36 -4.34
N MET A 384 0.75 54.82 -3.89
CA MET A 384 -0.19 55.50 -2.97
C MET A 384 0.47 56.07 -1.70
N PRO A 385 1.32 55.34 -0.95
CA PRO A 385 1.95 55.92 0.24
C PRO A 385 2.81 57.14 -0.10
N TYR A 386 3.46 57.16 -1.27
CA TYR A 386 4.28 58.29 -1.72
C TYR A 386 3.43 59.47 -2.20
N ILE A 387 2.33 59.21 -2.91
CA ILE A 387 1.39 60.26 -3.35
C ILE A 387 0.71 60.91 -2.15
N VAL A 388 0.29 60.11 -1.16
CA VAL A 388 -0.32 60.61 0.08
C VAL A 388 0.72 61.38 0.91
N ALA A 389 1.96 60.90 1.01
CA ALA A 389 3.05 61.61 1.68
C ALA A 389 3.38 62.95 1.00
N ALA A 390 3.44 62.99 -0.34
CA ALA A 390 3.71 64.21 -1.09
C ALA A 390 2.56 65.23 -0.97
N ALA A 391 1.31 64.78 -1.08
CA ALA A 391 0.14 65.64 -0.92
C ALA A 391 0.02 66.19 0.51
N SER A 392 0.34 65.39 1.52
CA SER A 392 0.36 65.84 2.92
C SER A 392 1.52 66.79 3.19
N ALA A 393 2.71 66.54 2.65
CA ALA A 393 3.84 67.47 2.76
C ALA A 393 3.53 68.82 2.09
N MET A 394 2.97 68.82 0.87
CA MET A 394 2.54 70.05 0.21
C MET A 394 1.41 70.76 0.96
N GLY A 395 0.48 70.01 1.55
CA GLY A 395 -0.57 70.57 2.40
C GLY A 395 -0.03 71.22 3.67
N ILE A 396 0.97 70.63 4.31
CA ILE A 396 1.64 71.18 5.49
C ILE A 396 2.44 72.43 5.11
N ILE A 397 3.23 72.38 4.03
CA ILE A 397 4.01 73.53 3.55
C ILE A 397 3.06 74.68 3.15
N GLY A 398 2.00 74.39 2.41
CA GLY A 398 0.98 75.37 2.04
C GLY A 398 0.25 75.94 3.26
N SER A 399 -0.11 75.10 4.23
CA SER A 399 -0.71 75.53 5.51
C SER A 399 0.22 76.44 6.30
N VAL A 400 1.52 76.12 6.39
CA VAL A 400 2.52 76.92 7.09
C VAL A 400 2.75 78.25 6.35
N CYS A 401 2.88 78.25 5.03
CA CYS A 401 3.00 79.47 4.23
C CYS A 401 1.75 80.36 4.36
N ILE A 402 0.55 79.78 4.33
CA ILE A 402 -0.70 80.54 4.50
C ILE A 402 -0.85 81.05 5.94
N CYS A 403 -0.46 80.27 6.95
CA CYS A 403 -0.45 80.72 8.35
C CYS A 403 0.58 81.84 8.60
N LEU A 404 1.72 81.83 7.89
CA LEU A 404 2.74 82.88 7.96
C LEU A 404 2.33 84.14 7.18
N CYS A 405 1.65 84.00 6.04
CA CYS A 405 1.25 85.13 5.19
C CYS A 405 -0.11 85.74 5.56
N LEU A 406 -1.02 84.99 6.18
CA LEU A 406 -2.39 85.42 6.48
C LEU A 406 -2.73 85.09 7.95
N GLY A 407 -2.22 85.92 8.85
CA GLY A 407 -2.41 85.81 10.29
C GLY A 407 -3.90 85.66 10.70
N LEU A 408 -4.11 84.71 11.60
CA LEU A 408 -5.25 84.51 12.52
C LEU A 408 -6.68 84.30 11.96
N GLN A 409 -7.01 84.66 10.72
CA GLN A 409 -8.36 84.37 10.18
C GLN A 409 -8.52 82.97 9.54
N HIS A 410 -7.43 82.24 9.29
CA HIS A 410 -7.48 81.03 8.44
C HIS A 410 -7.89 79.73 9.16
N ASN A 411 -7.90 79.69 10.49
CA ASN A 411 -8.17 78.47 11.27
C ASN A 411 -9.61 77.93 11.10
N LYS A 412 -10.56 78.80 10.70
CA LYS A 412 -11.95 78.40 10.41
C LYS A 412 -12.13 77.70 9.05
N TYR A 413 -11.29 77.99 8.06
CA TYR A 413 -11.41 77.39 6.72
C TYR A 413 -10.67 76.06 6.57
N VAL A 414 -9.52 75.91 7.23
CA VAL A 414 -8.74 74.65 7.21
C VAL A 414 -9.50 73.49 7.86
N ARG A 415 -10.28 73.75 8.92
CA ARG A 415 -11.15 72.74 9.54
C ARG A 415 -12.26 72.22 8.61
N LYS A 416 -12.68 72.96 7.58
CA LYS A 416 -13.70 72.49 6.61
C LYS A 416 -13.10 71.61 5.51
N SER A 417 -11.82 71.79 5.16
CA SER A 417 -11.17 71.05 4.07
C SER A 417 -10.60 69.70 4.52
N LEU A 418 -10.24 69.54 5.80
CA LEU A 418 -9.76 68.26 6.37
C LEU A 418 -10.82 67.15 6.44
N PHE A 419 -12.12 67.48 6.35
CA PHE A 419 -13.21 66.49 6.30
C PHE A 419 -13.54 65.98 4.87
N GLY A 420 -12.74 66.30 3.85
CA GLY A 420 -12.90 65.80 2.48
C GLY A 420 -12.28 64.42 2.21
N ALA A 421 -11.35 63.96 3.05
CA ALA A 421 -10.67 62.66 2.91
C ALA A 421 -11.60 61.42 2.89
N PRO A 422 -12.72 61.36 3.65
CA PRO A 422 -13.62 60.21 3.62
C PRO A 422 -14.35 60.05 2.27
N ARG A 423 -14.61 61.15 1.55
CA ARG A 423 -15.26 61.11 0.23
C ARG A 423 -14.34 60.54 -0.85
N LEU A 424 -13.04 60.79 -0.74
CA LEU A 424 -12.03 60.29 -1.67
C LEU A 424 -11.79 58.78 -1.45
N LEU A 425 -11.84 58.32 -0.21
CA LEU A 425 -11.75 56.89 0.12
C LEU A 425 -13.00 56.10 -0.34
N ASN A 426 -14.20 56.70 -0.25
CA ASN A 426 -15.43 56.08 -0.75
C ASN A 426 -15.48 56.00 -2.29
N LEU A 427 -14.84 56.94 -3.00
CA LEU A 427 -14.67 56.87 -4.46
C LEU A 427 -13.66 55.78 -4.88
N PHE A 428 -12.70 55.45 -4.02
CA PHE A 428 -11.71 54.39 -4.24
C PHE A 428 -12.26 52.99 -3.94
N LEU A 429 -13.24 52.88 -3.03
CA LEU A 429 -13.92 51.62 -2.71
C LEU A 429 -15.12 51.32 -3.62
N ALA A 430 -15.62 52.32 -4.35
CA ALA A 430 -16.65 52.16 -5.36
C ALA A 430 -16.04 51.85 -6.74
N ASP A 431 -15.27 50.76 -6.84
CA ASP A 431 -14.83 50.22 -8.13
C ASP A 431 -16.05 49.53 -8.79
N PRO A 432 -16.53 49.99 -9.96
CA PRO A 432 -17.68 49.38 -10.60
C PRO A 432 -17.31 47.99 -11.11
N VAL A 433 -17.95 46.97 -10.51
CA VAL A 433 -18.03 45.61 -11.04
C VAL A 433 -18.27 45.66 -12.56
N HIS A 434 -17.41 45.00 -13.32
CA HIS A 434 -17.47 44.90 -14.78
C HIS A 434 -18.89 44.62 -15.28
N VAL A 435 -19.53 45.63 -15.88
CA VAL A 435 -20.76 45.44 -16.66
C VAL A 435 -20.35 44.83 -18.00
N PHE A 436 -20.58 43.52 -18.16
CA PHE A 436 -20.51 42.87 -19.45
C PHE A 436 -21.60 43.44 -20.36
N ARG A 437 -21.22 44.29 -21.32
CA ARG A 437 -22.08 44.61 -22.48
C ARG A 437 -21.69 43.69 -23.63
N PRO A 438 -22.60 42.83 -24.13
CA PRO A 438 -22.34 42.09 -25.36
C PRO A 438 -22.24 43.09 -26.51
N LYS A 439 -21.07 43.10 -27.14
CA LYS A 439 -20.77 43.89 -28.33
C LYS A 439 -21.04 43.00 -29.54
N GLN A 440 -22.30 42.91 -29.97
CA GLN A 440 -22.66 42.63 -31.37
C GLN A 440 -24.18 42.76 -31.58
N VAL A 441 -24.52 43.52 -32.62
CA VAL A 441 -25.85 43.66 -33.21
C VAL A 441 -26.27 42.28 -33.73
N ALA A 442 -27.50 41.86 -33.40
CA ALA A 442 -28.07 40.62 -33.89
C ALA A 442 -28.12 40.64 -35.42
N PRO A 443 -27.56 39.65 -36.12
CA PRO A 443 -27.77 39.51 -37.55
C PRO A 443 -29.25 39.22 -37.81
N GLU A 444 -29.81 39.96 -38.77
CA GLU A 444 -31.14 39.77 -39.32
C GLU A 444 -31.26 38.34 -39.84
N VAL A 445 -32.13 37.55 -39.21
CA VAL A 445 -32.34 36.14 -39.53
C VAL A 445 -33.33 36.08 -40.68
N ASP A 446 -32.81 35.75 -41.87
CA ASP A 446 -33.63 35.33 -43.01
C ASP A 446 -34.59 34.22 -42.55
N GLU A 447 -35.88 34.41 -42.81
CA GLU A 447 -36.95 33.46 -42.49
C GLU A 447 -36.66 32.10 -43.13
N LEU A 448 -36.07 31.21 -42.36
CA LEU A 448 -35.88 29.80 -42.73
C LEU A 448 -37.27 29.17 -42.98
N PRO A 449 -37.41 28.35 -44.04
CA PRO A 449 -38.66 27.68 -44.36
C PRO A 449 -39.17 26.89 -43.15
N PRO A 450 -40.49 26.77 -42.94
CA PRO A 450 -41.07 26.13 -41.76
C PRO A 450 -40.47 24.74 -41.58
N LEU A 451 -39.64 24.61 -40.54
CA LEU A 451 -39.03 23.35 -40.15
C LEU A 451 -40.16 22.34 -39.97
N LYS A 452 -40.14 21.26 -40.76
CA LYS A 452 -41.00 20.10 -40.51
C LYS A 452 -40.65 19.59 -39.11
N VAL A 453 -41.49 19.95 -38.13
CA VAL A 453 -41.29 19.58 -36.74
C VAL A 453 -41.40 18.06 -36.68
N ARG A 454 -40.28 17.38 -36.43
CA ARG A 454 -40.28 15.94 -36.20
C ARG A 454 -41.19 15.63 -35.01
N PRO A 455 -41.97 14.55 -35.04
CA PRO A 455 -42.76 14.11 -33.90
C PRO A 455 -41.87 13.99 -32.66
N TRP A 456 -42.31 14.54 -31.52
CA TRP A 456 -41.51 14.56 -30.29
C TRP A 456 -41.05 13.16 -29.84
N GLN A 457 -41.84 12.13 -30.16
CA GLN A 457 -41.53 10.72 -29.88
C GLN A 457 -40.28 10.24 -30.61
N GLU A 458 -40.06 10.66 -31.86
CA GLU A 458 -38.86 10.30 -32.62
C GLU A 458 -37.63 11.00 -32.05
N VAL A 459 -37.78 12.26 -31.63
CA VAL A 459 -36.70 13.04 -31.00
C VAL A 459 -36.29 12.40 -29.67
N GLU A 460 -37.26 11.96 -28.88
CA GLU A 460 -37.01 11.29 -27.60
C GLU A 460 -36.39 9.90 -27.80
N ALA A 461 -36.89 9.11 -28.75
CA ALA A 461 -36.29 7.82 -29.11
C ALA A 461 -34.83 7.98 -29.54
N GLU A 462 -34.53 8.99 -30.37
CA GLU A 462 -33.17 9.30 -30.79
C GLU A 462 -32.29 9.76 -29.61
N ARG A 463 -32.83 10.59 -28.70
CA ARG A 463 -32.13 11.02 -27.48
C ARG A 463 -31.73 9.82 -26.62
N LEU A 464 -32.65 8.88 -26.42
CA LEU A 464 -32.41 7.67 -25.65
C LEU A 464 -31.43 6.72 -26.36
N ASN A 465 -31.52 6.58 -27.68
CA ASN A 465 -30.58 5.76 -28.45
C ASN A 465 -29.15 6.32 -28.40
N ARG A 466 -29.00 7.65 -28.48
CA ARG A 466 -27.71 8.34 -28.27
C ARG A 466 -27.23 8.17 -26.83
N ALA A 467 -28.12 8.19 -25.84
CA ALA A 467 -27.76 7.97 -24.43
C ALA A 467 -27.26 6.53 -24.20
N ALA A 468 -27.96 5.52 -24.70
CA ALA A 468 -27.55 4.10 -24.60
C ALA A 468 -26.18 3.87 -25.24
N THR A 469 -25.96 4.42 -26.44
CA THR A 469 -24.66 4.32 -27.14
C THR A 469 -23.52 5.00 -26.36
N ARG A 470 -23.78 6.18 -25.76
CA ARG A 470 -22.81 6.84 -24.88
C ARG A 470 -22.55 6.04 -23.60
N GLY A 471 -23.58 5.44 -23.02
CA GLY A 471 -23.49 4.57 -21.85
C GLY A 471 -22.60 3.36 -22.13
N LEU A 472 -22.81 2.67 -23.24
CA LEU A 472 -21.96 1.55 -23.67
C LEU A 472 -20.50 1.98 -23.87
N ARG A 473 -20.24 3.11 -24.54
CA ARG A 473 -18.87 3.63 -24.68
C ARG A 473 -18.21 3.93 -23.34
N ALA A 474 -18.95 4.52 -22.41
CA ALA A 474 -18.45 4.84 -21.08
C ALA A 474 -18.14 3.57 -20.28
N ALA A 475 -19.05 2.58 -20.29
CA ALA A 475 -18.87 1.31 -19.59
C ALA A 475 -17.68 0.50 -20.14
N VAL A 476 -17.54 0.42 -21.47
CA VAL A 476 -16.40 -0.27 -22.11
C VAL A 476 -15.09 0.44 -21.76
N ARG A 477 -15.04 1.78 -21.78
CA ARG A 477 -13.84 2.53 -21.38
C ARG A 477 -13.51 2.33 -19.90
N ALA A 478 -14.51 2.32 -19.02
CA ALA A 478 -14.30 2.08 -17.60
C ALA A 478 -13.72 0.67 -17.35
N ALA A 479 -14.24 -0.34 -18.05
CA ALA A 479 -13.71 -1.70 -18.02
C ALA A 479 -12.26 -1.77 -18.55
N GLU A 480 -11.98 -1.16 -19.71
CA GLU A 480 -10.64 -1.14 -20.32
C GLU A 480 -9.61 -0.38 -19.46
N ASN A 481 -10.01 0.72 -18.79
CA ASN A 481 -9.15 1.48 -17.89
C ASN A 481 -8.68 0.68 -16.67
N ARG A 482 -9.41 -0.37 -16.29
CA ARG A 482 -9.01 -1.28 -15.22
C ARG A 482 -7.92 -2.27 -15.67
N GLY A 483 -7.70 -2.38 -16.97
CA GLY A 483 -6.78 -3.32 -17.60
C GLY A 483 -7.53 -4.30 -18.50
N LEU A 484 -6.84 -4.76 -19.55
CA LEU A 484 -7.31 -5.86 -20.40
C LEU A 484 -6.96 -7.23 -19.81
N ASN A 485 -5.92 -7.27 -18.97
CA ASN A 485 -5.36 -8.44 -18.30
C ASN A 485 -5.24 -8.12 -16.80
N HIS A 486 -5.28 -9.12 -15.91
CA HIS A 486 -5.30 -8.93 -14.44
C HIS A 486 -6.55 -8.23 -13.92
N VAL A 487 -7.69 -8.52 -14.53
CA VAL A 487 -8.97 -7.95 -14.15
C VAL A 487 -9.45 -8.52 -12.82
N ALA A 488 -9.14 -9.78 -12.52
CA ALA A 488 -9.37 -10.40 -11.22
C ALA A 488 -8.08 -10.44 -10.37
N THR A 489 -8.20 -10.08 -9.10
CA THR A 489 -7.13 -10.20 -8.08
C THR A 489 -7.43 -11.25 -7.02
N THR A 490 -8.67 -11.74 -6.93
CA THR A 490 -9.15 -12.74 -5.96
C THR A 490 -10.22 -13.62 -6.61
N ALA A 491 -10.53 -14.79 -6.02
CA ALA A 491 -11.60 -15.69 -6.50
C ALA A 491 -13.01 -15.10 -6.31
N ASP A 492 -13.24 -14.49 -5.13
CA ASP A 492 -14.54 -13.93 -4.73
C ASP A 492 -14.49 -12.43 -4.38
N PRO A 493 -14.16 -11.54 -5.34
CA PRO A 493 -14.48 -10.13 -5.15
C PRO A 493 -16.00 -9.95 -5.25
N PRO A 494 -16.60 -9.01 -4.49
CA PRO A 494 -17.97 -8.56 -4.76
C PRO A 494 -18.09 -8.21 -6.25
N ALA A 495 -19.28 -8.43 -6.83
CA ALA A 495 -19.51 -8.22 -8.25
C ALA A 495 -18.95 -6.84 -8.66
N LEU A 496 -17.89 -6.86 -9.48
CA LEU A 496 -17.24 -5.63 -9.94
C LEU A 496 -18.31 -4.73 -10.55
N ALA A 497 -18.46 -3.53 -10.01
CA ALA A 497 -19.49 -2.59 -10.43
C ALA A 497 -19.43 -2.37 -11.94
N GLU A 498 -18.22 -2.32 -12.49
CA GLU A 498 -17.93 -2.17 -13.91
C GLU A 498 -18.45 -3.35 -14.75
N ALA A 499 -18.37 -4.59 -14.24
CA ALA A 499 -18.89 -5.76 -14.95
C ALA A 499 -20.43 -5.77 -14.98
N ALA A 500 -21.08 -5.32 -13.91
CA ALA A 500 -22.54 -5.18 -13.87
C ALA A 500 -23.02 -4.04 -14.79
N GLU A 501 -22.36 -2.89 -14.74
CA GLU A 501 -22.65 -1.75 -15.61
C GLU A 501 -22.43 -2.08 -17.09
N LEU A 502 -21.35 -2.78 -17.42
CA LEU A 502 -21.05 -3.19 -18.79
C LEU A 502 -22.10 -4.17 -19.34
N ARG A 503 -22.52 -5.18 -18.56
CA ARG A 503 -23.60 -6.10 -18.97
C ARG A 503 -24.90 -5.34 -19.24
N ARG A 504 -25.28 -4.44 -18.32
CA ARG A 504 -26.48 -3.61 -18.46
C ARG A 504 -26.42 -2.72 -19.69
N ALA A 505 -25.27 -2.11 -19.97
CA ALA A 505 -25.10 -1.24 -21.13
C ALA A 505 -25.14 -2.02 -22.46
N ILE A 506 -24.59 -3.23 -22.50
CA ILE A 506 -24.69 -4.14 -23.66
C ILE A 506 -26.16 -4.53 -23.89
N GLU A 507 -26.86 -4.94 -22.83
CA GLU A 507 -28.29 -5.31 -22.88
C GLU A 507 -29.17 -4.14 -23.33
N GLU A 508 -28.92 -2.92 -22.82
CA GLU A 508 -29.68 -1.73 -23.22
C GLU A 508 -29.50 -1.39 -24.71
N VAL A 509 -28.29 -1.54 -25.25
CA VAL A 509 -28.03 -1.34 -26.69
C VAL A 509 -28.67 -2.46 -27.53
N GLN A 510 -28.65 -3.70 -27.05
CA GLN A 510 -29.24 -4.84 -27.74
C GLN A 510 -30.78 -4.76 -27.77
N THR A 511 -31.43 -4.46 -26.65
CA THR A 511 -32.89 -4.33 -26.56
C THR A 511 -33.46 -3.19 -27.41
N ARG A 512 -32.65 -2.14 -27.66
CA ARG A 512 -33.00 -1.03 -28.54
C ARG A 512 -32.72 -1.28 -30.04
N GLY A 513 -32.18 -2.45 -30.41
CA GLY A 513 -31.84 -2.76 -31.80
C GLY A 513 -30.68 -1.92 -32.36
N LEU A 514 -29.79 -1.41 -31.48
CA LEU A 514 -28.69 -0.52 -31.86
C LEU A 514 -27.36 -1.24 -32.10
N GLN A 515 -27.40 -2.56 -32.30
CA GLN A 515 -26.20 -3.41 -32.43
C GLN A 515 -25.41 -3.05 -33.70
N GLU A 516 -26.13 -2.77 -34.81
CA GLU A 516 -25.56 -2.41 -36.10
C GLU A 516 -25.28 -0.91 -36.25
N SER A 517 -25.63 -0.10 -35.26
CA SER A 517 -25.30 1.33 -35.27
C SER A 517 -23.78 1.54 -35.24
N GLU A 518 -23.31 2.59 -35.90
CA GLU A 518 -21.88 2.81 -36.16
C GLU A 518 -21.02 2.76 -34.87
N GLY A 519 -20.14 1.76 -34.82
CA GLY A 519 -19.22 1.49 -33.72
C GLY A 519 -19.76 0.64 -32.57
N ASN A 520 -21.07 0.38 -32.47
CA ASN A 520 -21.64 -0.40 -31.36
C ASN A 520 -21.27 -1.89 -31.44
N ALA A 521 -21.29 -2.50 -32.63
CA ALA A 521 -20.85 -3.89 -32.80
C ALA A 521 -19.42 -4.14 -32.28
N GLY A 522 -18.50 -3.20 -32.57
CA GLY A 522 -17.13 -3.26 -32.06
C GLY A 522 -17.05 -3.10 -30.53
N LEU A 523 -17.82 -2.16 -29.96
CA LEU A 523 -17.87 -1.95 -28.52
C LEU A 523 -18.45 -3.16 -27.76
N ILE A 524 -19.52 -3.76 -28.27
CA ILE A 524 -20.13 -4.97 -27.71
C ILE A 524 -19.10 -6.11 -27.74
N SER A 525 -18.45 -6.36 -28.88
CA SER A 525 -17.45 -7.43 -29.01
C SER A 525 -16.28 -7.26 -28.03
N ARG A 526 -15.80 -6.03 -27.82
CA ARG A 526 -14.74 -5.72 -26.83
C ARG A 526 -15.23 -5.91 -25.40
N GLY A 527 -16.43 -5.42 -25.08
CA GLY A 527 -17.03 -5.57 -23.75
C GLY A 527 -17.27 -7.03 -23.39
N GLU A 528 -17.80 -7.83 -24.31
CA GLU A 528 -17.98 -9.28 -24.14
C GLU A 528 -16.66 -10.02 -24.00
N ARG A 529 -15.62 -9.63 -24.76
CA ARG A 529 -14.27 -10.19 -24.62
C ARG A 529 -13.75 -9.94 -23.20
N TRP A 530 -13.81 -8.70 -22.74
CA TRP A 530 -13.38 -8.34 -21.38
C TRP A 530 -14.15 -9.11 -20.30
N LEU A 531 -15.48 -9.26 -20.44
CA LEU A 531 -16.30 -10.04 -19.51
C LEU A 531 -15.92 -11.53 -19.51
N ARG A 532 -15.59 -12.11 -20.67
CA ARG A 532 -15.09 -13.50 -20.76
C ARG A 532 -13.72 -13.65 -20.10
N THR A 533 -12.80 -12.73 -20.34
CA THR A 533 -11.47 -12.73 -19.71
C THR A 533 -11.60 -12.61 -18.19
N LEU A 534 -12.43 -11.70 -17.68
CA LEU A 534 -12.70 -11.57 -16.25
C LEU A 534 -13.28 -12.85 -15.63
N GLY A 535 -14.25 -13.49 -16.29
CA GLY A 535 -14.81 -14.76 -15.83
C GLY A 535 -13.75 -15.84 -15.73
N ALA A 536 -12.96 -16.02 -16.80
CA ALA A 536 -11.93 -17.05 -16.84
C ALA A 536 -10.78 -16.81 -15.84
N GLU A 537 -10.38 -15.55 -15.59
CA GLU A 537 -9.40 -15.22 -14.55
C GLU A 537 -9.95 -15.54 -13.14
N ARG A 538 -11.23 -15.27 -12.87
CA ARG A 538 -11.86 -15.62 -11.58
C ARG A 538 -11.92 -17.12 -11.36
N ASP A 539 -12.32 -17.87 -12.39
CA ASP A 539 -12.37 -19.34 -12.34
C ASP A 539 -10.96 -19.91 -12.13
N LEU A 540 -9.94 -19.32 -12.75
CA LEU A 540 -8.54 -19.68 -12.54
C LEU A 540 -8.10 -19.45 -11.10
N PHE A 541 -8.40 -18.28 -10.51
CA PHE A 541 -8.08 -18.02 -9.11
C PHE A 541 -8.80 -18.96 -8.15
N ALA A 542 -10.09 -19.21 -8.36
CA ALA A 542 -10.85 -20.16 -7.54
C ALA A 542 -10.23 -21.56 -7.60
N ALA A 543 -9.82 -22.01 -8.80
CA ALA A 543 -9.13 -23.28 -8.96
C ALA A 543 -7.75 -23.30 -8.28
N MET A 544 -6.98 -22.21 -8.35
CA MET A 544 -5.70 -22.08 -7.67
C MET A 544 -5.85 -22.10 -6.14
N GLU A 545 -6.82 -21.38 -5.57
CA GLU A 545 -7.11 -21.38 -4.13
C GLU A 545 -7.57 -22.76 -3.65
N ALA A 546 -8.44 -23.43 -4.42
CA ALA A 546 -8.88 -24.79 -4.11
C ALA A 546 -7.71 -25.80 -4.18
N ALA A 547 -6.79 -25.64 -5.12
CA ALA A 547 -5.68 -26.56 -5.32
C ALA A 547 -4.47 -26.28 -4.40
N GLY A 548 -4.24 -25.03 -3.99
CA GLY A 548 -3.09 -24.60 -3.19
C GLY A 548 -2.82 -25.43 -1.92
N PRO A 549 -3.82 -25.69 -1.06
CA PRO A 549 -3.64 -26.50 0.15
C PRO A 549 -3.12 -27.92 -0.13
N LEU A 550 -3.39 -28.46 -1.33
CA LEU A 550 -2.96 -29.81 -1.69
C LEU A 550 -1.46 -29.95 -1.83
N VAL A 551 -0.72 -28.86 -2.09
CA VAL A 551 0.75 -28.88 -2.21
C VAL A 551 1.40 -29.48 -0.97
N HIS A 552 0.76 -29.32 0.21
CA HIS A 552 1.27 -29.85 1.48
C HIS A 552 0.69 -31.21 1.87
N VAL A 553 -0.47 -31.58 1.32
CA VAL A 553 -1.19 -32.83 1.65
C VAL A 553 -0.74 -33.97 0.74
N VAL A 554 -0.56 -33.67 -0.54
CA VAL A 554 -0.21 -34.64 -1.58
C VAL A 554 1.23 -35.12 -1.36
N GLY A 555 1.39 -36.43 -1.17
CA GLY A 555 2.66 -37.08 -0.84
C GLY A 555 2.89 -37.31 0.67
N ARG A 556 2.01 -36.81 1.55
CA ARG A 556 2.02 -37.14 2.99
C ARG A 556 0.89 -38.12 3.32
N ARG A 557 1.13 -39.06 4.24
CA ARG A 557 0.08 -39.95 4.76
C ARG A 557 -0.96 -39.11 5.49
N VAL A 558 -2.18 -39.05 4.94
CA VAL A 558 -3.23 -38.11 5.40
C VAL A 558 -3.97 -38.62 6.63
N THR A 559 -3.87 -39.92 6.96
CA THR A 559 -4.53 -40.52 8.12
C THR A 559 -3.57 -41.40 8.93
N ALA A 560 -3.60 -41.21 10.25
CA ALA A 560 -2.91 -42.09 11.20
C ALA A 560 -3.62 -43.45 11.25
N PRO A 561 -2.89 -44.57 11.40
CA PRO A 561 -3.50 -45.89 11.54
C PRO A 561 -4.43 -45.93 12.76
N PRO A 562 -5.63 -46.53 12.69
CA PRO A 562 -6.56 -46.65 13.81
C PRO A 562 -6.02 -47.55 14.93
N THR A 563 -5.02 -48.38 14.63
CA THR A 563 -4.29 -49.19 15.60
C THR A 563 -2.79 -48.94 15.44
N PRO A 564 -2.08 -48.47 16.49
CA PRO A 564 -0.63 -48.35 16.46
C PRO A 564 0.01 -49.70 16.10
N GLY A 565 0.76 -49.75 14.98
CA GLY A 565 1.51 -50.94 14.54
C GLY A 565 0.89 -51.77 13.41
N ALA A 566 -0.36 -51.53 12.99
CA ALA A 566 -0.93 -52.17 11.81
C ALA A 566 -0.67 -51.33 10.54
N PRO A 567 -0.24 -51.93 9.41
CA PRO A 567 -0.10 -51.19 8.15
C PRO A 567 -1.49 -50.76 7.66
N TRP A 568 -1.85 -49.48 7.87
CA TRP A 568 -3.14 -48.90 7.49
C TRP A 568 -3.53 -49.19 6.03
N GLN A 569 -2.54 -49.18 5.15
CA GLN A 569 -2.66 -49.47 3.71
C GLN A 569 -3.02 -50.92 3.39
N ALA A 570 -2.80 -51.87 4.31
CA ALA A 570 -3.20 -53.26 4.11
C ALA A 570 -4.71 -53.45 4.35
N THR A 571 -5.37 -52.52 5.05
CA THR A 571 -6.80 -52.60 5.32
C THR A 571 -7.63 -52.08 4.14
N ARG A 572 -8.78 -52.71 3.87
CA ARG A 572 -9.73 -52.25 2.85
C ARG A 572 -10.22 -50.82 3.11
N ALA A 573 -10.41 -50.47 4.39
CA ALA A 573 -10.84 -49.14 4.81
C ALA A 573 -9.75 -48.07 4.58
N GLY A 574 -8.49 -48.37 4.92
CA GLY A 574 -7.38 -47.46 4.68
C GLY A 574 -7.15 -47.18 3.20
N ARG A 575 -7.21 -48.22 2.35
CA ARG A 575 -7.14 -48.05 0.87
C ARG A 575 -8.29 -47.21 0.32
N ALA A 576 -9.51 -47.40 0.83
CA ALA A 576 -10.66 -46.62 0.42
C ALA A 576 -10.51 -45.14 0.81
N ALA A 577 -10.13 -44.85 2.06
CA ALA A 577 -9.94 -43.50 2.56
C ALA A 577 -8.78 -42.76 1.86
N GLU A 578 -7.63 -43.44 1.66
CA GLU A 578 -6.50 -42.86 0.92
C GLU A 578 -6.86 -42.64 -0.56
N GLY A 579 -7.60 -43.57 -1.17
CA GLY A 579 -8.11 -43.44 -2.53
C GLY A 579 -9.11 -42.28 -2.68
N GLU A 580 -9.96 -41.99 -1.69
CA GLU A 580 -10.84 -40.82 -1.70
C GLU A 580 -10.07 -39.51 -1.66
N VAL A 581 -9.05 -39.41 -0.79
CA VAL A 581 -8.22 -38.20 -0.70
C VAL A 581 -7.41 -37.99 -1.98
N GLN A 582 -6.83 -39.05 -2.53
CA GLN A 582 -6.12 -38.99 -3.81
C GLN A 582 -7.05 -38.59 -4.96
N ARG A 583 -8.28 -39.15 -5.02
CA ARG A 583 -9.29 -38.77 -6.02
C ARG A 583 -9.67 -37.29 -5.89
N ALA A 584 -9.94 -36.82 -4.68
CA ALA A 584 -10.25 -35.42 -4.43
C ALA A 584 -9.09 -34.49 -4.83
N ALA A 585 -7.84 -34.91 -4.59
CA ALA A 585 -6.66 -34.18 -5.02
C ALA A 585 -6.55 -34.09 -6.54
N TRP A 586 -6.72 -35.21 -7.25
CA TRP A 586 -6.71 -35.26 -8.70
C TRP A 586 -7.82 -34.44 -9.34
N HIS A 587 -9.03 -34.45 -8.78
CA HIS A 587 -10.12 -33.59 -9.25
C HIS A 587 -9.76 -32.10 -9.22
N ARG A 588 -9.03 -31.65 -8.18
CA ARG A 588 -8.58 -30.26 -8.09
C ARG A 588 -7.45 -29.95 -9.07
N VAL A 589 -6.57 -30.91 -9.34
CA VAL A 589 -5.53 -30.79 -10.39
C VAL A 589 -6.17 -30.64 -11.77
N GLU A 590 -7.18 -31.44 -12.09
CA GLU A 590 -7.92 -31.34 -13.35
C GLU A 590 -8.70 -30.03 -13.48
N ALA A 591 -9.38 -29.61 -12.40
CA ALA A 591 -10.08 -28.33 -12.37
C ALA A 591 -9.12 -27.16 -12.62
N LEU A 592 -7.91 -27.19 -12.03
CA LEU A 592 -6.88 -26.18 -12.29
C LEU A 592 -6.37 -26.21 -13.73
N ALA A 593 -6.16 -27.41 -14.31
CA ALA A 593 -5.74 -27.54 -15.70
C ALA A 593 -6.80 -27.03 -16.69
N GLU A 594 -8.07 -27.33 -16.44
CA GLU A 594 -9.20 -26.85 -17.25
C GLU A 594 -9.33 -25.32 -17.16
N ALA A 595 -9.31 -24.77 -15.94
CA ALA A 595 -9.38 -23.34 -15.71
C ALA A 595 -8.20 -22.61 -16.37
N LEU A 596 -6.99 -23.18 -16.32
CA LEU A 596 -5.82 -22.63 -17.00
C LEU A 596 -5.98 -22.61 -18.52
N ARG A 597 -6.55 -23.68 -19.11
CA ARG A 597 -6.83 -23.74 -20.56
C ARG A 597 -7.89 -22.70 -20.96
N ALA A 598 -8.98 -22.61 -20.19
CA ALA A 598 -10.04 -21.63 -20.41
C ALA A 598 -9.52 -20.19 -20.30
N ALA A 599 -8.69 -19.90 -19.28
CA ALA A 599 -8.06 -18.61 -19.08
C ALA A 599 -7.15 -18.21 -20.26
N ARG A 600 -6.29 -19.13 -20.73
CA ARG A 600 -5.46 -18.90 -21.92
C ARG A 600 -6.30 -18.65 -23.17
N GLY A 601 -7.36 -19.44 -23.39
CA GLY A 601 -8.29 -19.25 -24.51
C GLY A 601 -9.07 -17.92 -24.46
N ALA A 602 -9.31 -17.40 -23.25
CA ALA A 602 -9.97 -16.11 -23.04
C ALA A 602 -9.02 -14.90 -23.07
N GLY A 603 -7.71 -15.12 -23.25
CA GLY A 603 -6.70 -14.06 -23.25
C GLY A 603 -6.39 -13.50 -21.87
N ALA A 604 -6.47 -14.32 -20.82
CA ALA A 604 -6.04 -13.96 -19.47
C ALA A 604 -4.54 -13.61 -19.43
N SER A 605 -4.10 -12.92 -18.38
CA SER A 605 -2.70 -12.53 -18.24
C SER A 605 -1.72 -13.70 -18.24
N ASP A 606 -0.63 -13.59 -19.02
CA ASP A 606 0.46 -14.55 -19.07
C ASP A 606 1.08 -14.81 -17.69
N MET A 607 1.23 -13.78 -16.85
CA MET A 607 1.79 -13.95 -15.50
C MET A 607 0.87 -14.79 -14.59
N GLN A 608 -0.45 -14.63 -14.69
CA GLN A 608 -1.39 -15.47 -13.92
C GLN A 608 -1.41 -16.90 -14.45
N ALA A 609 -1.43 -17.05 -15.78
CA ALA A 609 -1.35 -18.35 -16.43
C ALA A 609 -0.04 -19.08 -16.09
N GLN A 610 1.08 -18.36 -15.98
CA GLN A 610 2.37 -18.93 -15.57
C GLN A 610 2.34 -19.38 -14.11
N ARG A 611 1.85 -18.55 -13.19
CA ARG A 611 1.75 -18.93 -11.77
C ARG A 611 0.83 -20.14 -11.56
N ALA A 612 -0.29 -20.20 -12.27
CA ALA A 612 -1.18 -21.36 -12.27
C ALA A 612 -0.51 -22.61 -12.86
N ALA A 613 0.26 -22.46 -13.95
CA ALA A 613 1.03 -23.55 -14.55
C ALA A 613 2.12 -24.07 -13.60
N GLU A 614 2.82 -23.20 -12.88
CA GLU A 614 3.81 -23.56 -11.87
C GLU A 614 3.17 -24.33 -10.70
N LEU A 615 2.02 -23.86 -10.21
CA LEU A 615 1.26 -24.58 -9.17
C LEU A 615 0.80 -25.96 -9.67
N LEU A 616 0.27 -26.02 -10.89
CA LEU A 616 -0.15 -27.27 -11.53
C LEU A 616 1.03 -28.24 -11.63
N ALA A 617 2.19 -27.78 -12.11
CA ALA A 617 3.41 -28.58 -12.22
C ALA A 617 3.87 -29.10 -10.84
N GLN A 618 3.85 -28.25 -9.81
CA GLN A 618 4.19 -28.66 -8.43
C GLN A 618 3.24 -29.74 -7.89
N LEU A 619 1.93 -29.60 -8.12
CA LEU A 619 0.94 -30.57 -7.70
C LEU A 619 1.12 -31.90 -8.43
N VAL A 620 1.30 -31.86 -9.75
CA VAL A 620 1.55 -33.06 -10.57
C VAL A 620 2.84 -33.76 -10.11
N ALA A 621 3.93 -33.02 -9.88
CA ALA A 621 5.21 -33.59 -9.44
C ALA A 621 5.13 -34.27 -8.06
N ARG A 622 4.33 -33.70 -7.15
CA ARG A 622 4.15 -34.22 -5.78
C ARG A 622 3.13 -35.35 -5.70
N THR A 623 2.23 -35.49 -6.67
CA THR A 623 1.23 -36.56 -6.66
C THR A 623 1.92 -37.88 -6.95
N PRO A 624 2.07 -38.77 -5.94
CA PRO A 624 3.01 -39.88 -6.03
C PRO A 624 2.58 -40.92 -7.07
N GLU A 625 1.28 -41.02 -7.34
CA GLU A 625 0.69 -41.99 -8.26
C GLU A 625 -0.47 -41.37 -9.05
N LEU A 626 -0.54 -41.67 -10.34
CA LEU A 626 -1.73 -41.42 -11.14
C LEU A 626 -2.89 -42.26 -10.56
N PRO A 627 -4.14 -41.79 -10.64
CA PRO A 627 -5.27 -42.58 -10.18
C PRO A 627 -5.38 -43.82 -11.08
N ALA A 628 -4.99 -44.97 -10.55
CA ALA A 628 -4.93 -46.23 -11.31
C ALA A 628 -6.30 -46.65 -11.87
N ASP A 629 -7.35 -46.22 -11.18
CA ASP A 629 -8.75 -46.34 -11.55
C ASP A 629 -9.17 -45.33 -12.62
N ARG A 630 -8.31 -44.45 -13.12
CA ARG A 630 -8.63 -43.53 -14.24
C ARG A 630 -7.66 -43.60 -15.40
N CYS A 631 -6.55 -44.33 -15.24
CA CYS A 631 -5.59 -44.54 -16.31
C CYS A 631 -6.08 -45.63 -17.27
N VAL A 632 -6.18 -45.32 -18.55
CA VAL A 632 -6.40 -46.29 -19.64
C VAL A 632 -5.21 -46.30 -20.59
N LEU A 633 -5.04 -47.39 -21.32
CA LEU A 633 -4.06 -47.41 -22.41
C LEU A 633 -4.58 -46.53 -23.54
N ASP A 634 -3.68 -45.76 -24.16
CA ASP A 634 -4.00 -45.07 -25.42
C ASP A 634 -4.48 -46.13 -26.43
N PRO A 635 -5.66 -45.95 -27.07
CA PRO A 635 -6.15 -46.87 -28.11
C PRO A 635 -5.12 -47.14 -29.22
N GLU A 636 -4.24 -46.18 -29.50
CA GLU A 636 -3.18 -46.30 -30.51
C GLU A 636 -1.87 -46.91 -29.97
N GLY A 637 -1.78 -47.17 -28.66
CA GLY A 637 -0.63 -47.79 -28.02
C GLY A 637 0.48 -46.83 -27.56
N ASP A 638 0.28 -45.52 -27.70
CA ASP A 638 1.28 -44.48 -27.39
C ASP A 638 1.51 -44.21 -25.88
N GLY A 639 0.88 -44.97 -24.98
CA GLY A 639 1.11 -44.86 -23.55
C GLY A 639 -0.16 -44.92 -22.70
N LEU A 640 -0.19 -44.12 -21.62
CA LEU A 640 -1.33 -43.97 -20.74
C LEU A 640 -2.07 -42.66 -21.05
N LYS A 641 -3.39 -42.72 -21.01
CA LYS A 641 -4.30 -41.57 -21.07
C LYS A 641 -5.20 -41.57 -19.83
N LEU A 642 -5.67 -40.40 -19.42
CA LEU A 642 -6.64 -40.25 -18.33
C LEU A 642 -8.07 -40.26 -18.89
N LEU A 643 -8.94 -41.04 -18.27
CA LEU A 643 -10.37 -40.97 -18.54
C LEU A 643 -10.92 -39.57 -18.20
N PRO A 644 -12.00 -39.09 -18.87
CA PRO A 644 -12.64 -37.83 -18.56
C PRO A 644 -13.07 -37.72 -17.10
N MET A 645 -13.17 -36.50 -16.57
CA MET A 645 -13.63 -36.26 -15.21
C MET A 645 -14.96 -36.98 -14.95
N GLY A 646 -15.06 -37.66 -13.80
CA GLY A 646 -16.25 -38.44 -13.42
C GLY A 646 -16.34 -39.83 -14.05
N THR A 647 -15.34 -40.27 -14.83
CA THR A 647 -15.29 -41.62 -15.40
C THR A 647 -14.15 -42.42 -14.76
N GLN A 648 -14.44 -43.65 -14.33
CA GLN A 648 -13.51 -44.58 -13.70
C GLN A 648 -13.40 -45.87 -14.51
N ARG A 649 -12.27 -46.56 -14.37
CA ARG A 649 -11.94 -47.87 -14.89
C ARG A 649 -12.10 -48.88 -13.76
N ALA A 650 -12.96 -49.86 -13.97
CA ALA A 650 -13.03 -51.06 -13.14
C ALA A 650 -12.59 -52.28 -13.95
N VAL A 651 -12.40 -53.40 -13.28
CA VAL A 651 -12.04 -54.67 -13.89
C VAL A 651 -13.13 -55.68 -13.53
N TRP A 652 -13.65 -56.38 -14.51
CA TRP A 652 -14.63 -57.44 -14.26
C TRP A 652 -13.99 -58.58 -13.47
N LEU A 653 -14.60 -58.97 -12.35
CA LEU A 653 -14.08 -60.04 -11.49
C LEU A 653 -13.98 -61.40 -12.19
N GLN A 654 -14.83 -61.66 -13.19
CA GLN A 654 -14.89 -62.94 -13.88
C GLN A 654 -13.94 -63.02 -15.08
N THR A 655 -13.86 -61.96 -15.89
CA THR A 655 -13.08 -61.97 -17.14
C THR A 655 -11.71 -61.28 -17.01
N GLY A 656 -11.53 -60.42 -16.01
CA GLY A 656 -10.34 -59.58 -15.89
C GLY A 656 -10.27 -58.44 -16.91
N GLU A 657 -11.34 -58.23 -17.69
CA GLU A 657 -11.39 -57.16 -18.70
C GLU A 657 -11.70 -55.80 -18.06
N PRO A 658 -10.97 -54.74 -18.45
CA PRO A 658 -11.26 -53.39 -17.97
C PRO A 658 -12.54 -52.86 -18.63
N TYR A 659 -13.38 -52.19 -17.84
CA TYR A 659 -14.54 -51.44 -18.32
C TYR A 659 -14.57 -50.06 -17.67
N THR A 660 -15.22 -49.09 -18.31
CA THR A 660 -15.39 -47.75 -17.75
C THR A 660 -16.76 -47.59 -17.10
N PHE A 661 -16.89 -46.83 -16.02
CA PHE A 661 -18.19 -46.50 -15.42
C PHE A 661 -18.17 -45.09 -14.84
N ARG A 662 -19.34 -44.47 -14.72
CA ARG A 662 -19.51 -43.17 -14.05
C ARG A 662 -20.12 -43.41 -12.67
N PRO A 663 -19.46 -43.05 -11.55
CA PRO A 663 -19.98 -43.31 -10.21
C PRO A 663 -21.32 -42.62 -9.93
N GLU A 664 -21.56 -41.46 -10.57
CA GLU A 664 -22.77 -40.64 -10.38
C GLU A 664 -23.97 -41.14 -11.21
N GLY A 665 -23.74 -42.02 -12.20
CA GLY A 665 -24.80 -42.63 -12.99
C GLY A 665 -25.06 -44.04 -12.49
N ASN A 666 -26.32 -44.38 -12.19
CA ASN A 666 -26.72 -45.75 -11.84
C ASN A 666 -26.53 -46.78 -12.99
N GLY A 667 -25.94 -46.39 -14.12
CA GLY A 667 -25.60 -47.26 -15.23
C GLY A 667 -24.10 -47.58 -15.22
N ALA A 668 -23.74 -48.79 -14.81
CA ALA A 668 -22.46 -49.35 -15.24
C ALA A 668 -22.50 -49.51 -16.76
N ALA A 669 -21.42 -49.11 -17.46
CA ALA A 669 -21.32 -49.37 -18.88
C ALA A 669 -21.47 -50.87 -19.15
N SER A 670 -22.14 -51.21 -20.24
CA SER A 670 -22.30 -52.61 -20.63
C SER A 670 -20.94 -53.17 -21.05
N LEU A 671 -20.74 -54.47 -20.84
CA LEU A 671 -19.54 -55.17 -21.31
C LEU A 671 -19.41 -54.96 -22.83
N GLY A 672 -18.36 -54.26 -23.27
CA GLY A 672 -18.12 -53.95 -24.68
C GLY A 672 -18.39 -52.51 -25.11
N ASP A 673 -18.80 -51.62 -24.19
CA ASP A 673 -18.87 -50.18 -24.51
C ASP A 673 -17.47 -49.66 -24.89
N PRO A 674 -17.31 -49.04 -26.07
CA PRO A 674 -16.02 -48.57 -26.53
C PRO A 674 -15.47 -47.49 -25.59
N LEU A 675 -14.15 -47.48 -25.39
CA LEU A 675 -13.47 -46.40 -24.69
C LEU A 675 -13.82 -45.05 -25.34
N PRO A 676 -13.88 -43.94 -24.57
CA PRO A 676 -14.04 -42.62 -25.14
C PRO A 676 -13.01 -42.41 -26.26
N PRO A 677 -13.40 -41.75 -27.36
CA PRO A 677 -12.48 -41.49 -28.47
C PRO A 677 -11.28 -40.69 -27.97
N ARG A 678 -10.12 -40.88 -28.60
CA ARG A 678 -8.81 -40.43 -28.10
C ARG A 678 -8.78 -38.93 -27.77
N GLU A 679 -9.53 -38.11 -28.51
CA GLU A 679 -9.63 -36.66 -28.34
C GLU A 679 -10.31 -36.25 -27.03
N GLN A 680 -11.08 -37.16 -26.41
CA GLN A 680 -11.74 -36.95 -25.13
C GLN A 680 -10.89 -37.44 -23.95
N LEU A 681 -9.82 -38.19 -24.21
CA LEU A 681 -8.94 -38.69 -23.16
C LEU A 681 -7.92 -37.61 -22.80
N GLY A 682 -7.78 -37.34 -21.51
CA GLY A 682 -6.79 -36.40 -20.99
C GLY A 682 -5.38 -36.89 -21.28
N GLU A 683 -4.51 -35.98 -21.71
CA GLU A 683 -3.09 -36.29 -21.78
C GLU A 683 -2.54 -36.47 -20.38
N VAL A 684 -1.79 -37.54 -20.19
CA VAL A 684 -0.91 -37.68 -19.03
C VAL A 684 0.39 -36.96 -19.40
N SER A 685 0.31 -35.66 -19.66
CA SER A 685 1.51 -34.84 -19.83
C SER A 685 2.11 -34.64 -18.46
N VAL A 686 2.95 -35.59 -18.08
CA VAL A 686 3.96 -35.34 -17.07
C VAL A 686 5.05 -34.55 -17.77
N ASP A 687 5.55 -33.54 -17.07
CA ASP A 687 6.76 -32.77 -17.37
C ASP A 687 7.88 -33.62 -18.00
N ASP A 688 8.91 -33.00 -18.58
CA ASP A 688 10.10 -33.71 -19.10
C ASP A 688 10.68 -34.68 -18.05
N ALA A 689 10.37 -34.49 -16.76
CA ALA A 689 10.61 -35.39 -15.64
C ALA A 689 9.55 -36.50 -15.42
N ARG A 690 8.97 -37.11 -16.46
CA ARG A 690 7.96 -38.18 -16.29
C ARG A 690 8.52 -39.39 -15.52
N PRO A 691 7.74 -39.99 -14.59
CA PRO A 691 8.16 -41.18 -13.88
C PRO A 691 8.11 -42.40 -14.80
N VAL A 692 9.28 -42.88 -15.25
CA VAL A 692 9.38 -44.19 -15.91
C VAL A 692 9.76 -45.24 -14.86
N CYS A 693 9.12 -46.40 -14.91
CA CYS A 693 9.48 -47.53 -14.06
C CYS A 693 10.98 -47.85 -14.24
N ALA A 694 11.78 -47.69 -13.18
CA ALA A 694 13.22 -47.91 -13.23
C ALA A 694 13.61 -49.29 -13.75
N GLU A 695 12.84 -50.32 -13.37
CA GLU A 695 13.11 -51.69 -13.79
C GLU A 695 12.82 -51.89 -15.27
N TRP A 696 11.68 -51.36 -15.76
CA TRP A 696 11.32 -51.43 -17.17
C TRP A 696 12.24 -50.61 -18.05
N ALA A 697 12.56 -49.37 -17.67
CA ALA A 697 13.49 -48.50 -18.40
C ALA A 697 14.87 -49.16 -18.57
N LYS A 698 15.36 -49.84 -17.53
CA LYS A 698 16.67 -50.50 -17.54
C LYS A 698 16.67 -51.85 -18.25
N ARG A 699 15.62 -52.67 -18.10
CA ARG A 699 15.64 -54.10 -18.47
C ARG A 699 14.60 -54.50 -19.53
N ARG A 700 13.75 -53.57 -19.96
CA ARG A 700 12.52 -53.83 -20.76
C ARG A 700 11.64 -54.96 -20.22
N THR A 701 11.80 -55.23 -18.92
CA THR A 701 11.13 -56.27 -18.15
C THR A 701 10.99 -55.73 -16.73
N CYS A 702 9.80 -55.90 -16.15
CA CYS A 702 9.48 -55.49 -14.77
C CYS A 702 8.77 -56.68 -14.11
N ARG A 703 8.89 -56.84 -12.78
CA ARG A 703 8.18 -57.90 -12.03
C ARG A 703 6.65 -57.89 -12.24
N ALA A 704 6.05 -56.73 -12.52
CA ALA A 704 4.63 -56.63 -12.89
C ALA A 704 4.30 -57.14 -14.31
N GLY A 705 5.31 -57.50 -15.13
CA GLY A 705 5.15 -58.04 -16.48
C GLY A 705 4.29 -57.17 -17.40
N ARG A 706 3.35 -57.80 -18.13
CA ARG A 706 2.33 -57.12 -18.96
C ARG A 706 1.31 -56.31 -18.15
N ARG A 707 1.39 -56.27 -16.82
CA ARG A 707 0.53 -55.45 -15.98
C ARG A 707 1.17 -54.13 -15.58
N CYS A 708 2.47 -53.94 -15.83
CA CYS A 708 3.14 -52.67 -15.58
C CYS A 708 2.50 -51.56 -16.45
N PRO A 709 1.85 -50.54 -15.86
CA PRO A 709 1.18 -49.50 -16.64
C PRO A 709 2.18 -48.61 -17.39
N TRP A 710 3.42 -48.52 -16.89
CA TRP A 710 4.52 -47.74 -17.46
C TRP A 710 5.29 -48.44 -18.58
N ARG A 711 4.91 -49.68 -18.96
CA ARG A 711 5.65 -50.50 -19.93
C ARG A 711 5.65 -49.94 -21.36
N HIS A 712 4.69 -49.07 -21.66
CA HIS A 712 4.50 -48.48 -22.97
C HIS A 712 5.16 -47.09 -23.09
N VAL A 713 5.78 -46.59 -22.02
CA VAL A 713 6.45 -45.29 -22.01
C VAL A 713 7.94 -45.50 -22.34
N ALA A 714 8.38 -45.06 -23.51
CA ALA A 714 9.76 -45.19 -23.98
C ALA A 714 10.62 -44.01 -23.49
N PRO A 715 11.67 -44.20 -22.66
CA PRO A 715 12.44 -43.14 -21.98
C PRO A 715 12.89 -41.96 -22.87
N GLN A 716 12.84 -40.73 -22.35
CA GLN A 716 13.20 -39.48 -23.01
C GLN A 716 14.21 -38.71 -22.15
N ALA A 717 14.94 -37.79 -22.78
CA ALA A 717 15.91 -36.96 -22.07
C ALA A 717 15.18 -35.99 -21.12
N GLY A 718 15.43 -36.11 -19.82
CA GLY A 718 14.73 -35.36 -18.78
C GLY A 718 14.00 -36.23 -17.76
N ASP A 719 13.67 -37.48 -18.14
CA ASP A 719 12.82 -38.37 -17.34
C ASP A 719 13.36 -38.61 -15.92
N SER A 720 12.48 -38.55 -14.92
CA SER A 720 12.81 -38.94 -13.56
C SER A 720 12.58 -40.45 -13.38
N ILE A 721 13.66 -41.22 -13.22
CA ILE A 721 13.57 -42.67 -13.04
C ILE A 721 13.14 -42.96 -11.59
N ARG A 722 11.88 -43.39 -11.38
CA ARG A 722 11.39 -43.78 -10.05
C ARG A 722 11.63 -45.28 -9.81
N GLU A 723 12.22 -45.60 -8.66
CA GLU A 723 12.26 -46.98 -8.17
C GLU A 723 10.82 -47.47 -7.91
N TYR A 724 10.57 -48.71 -8.26
CA TYR A 724 9.27 -49.34 -8.18
C TYR A 724 8.77 -49.32 -6.72
N VAL A 725 7.67 -48.60 -6.45
CA VAL A 725 6.94 -48.76 -5.19
C VAL A 725 6.17 -50.07 -5.31
N MET A 726 6.62 -51.08 -4.57
CA MET A 726 5.92 -52.36 -4.52
C MET A 726 4.53 -52.14 -3.92
N CYS A 727 3.47 -52.46 -4.67
CA CYS A 727 2.33 -53.12 -4.05
C CYS A 727 2.82 -54.52 -3.65
N GLU A 728 3.36 -54.65 -2.44
CA GLU A 728 3.38 -55.95 -1.79
C GLU A 728 1.90 -56.33 -1.59
N ASP A 729 1.50 -57.47 -2.15
CA ASP A 729 0.16 -58.06 -2.12
C ASP A 729 -0.82 -57.60 -3.22
N PHE A 730 -0.58 -58.12 -4.44
CA PHE A 730 -1.62 -58.46 -5.41
C PHE A 730 -1.56 -59.94 -5.76
#